data_AF-A0A9P7CR49-F1
#
_entry.id   AF-A0A9P7CR49-F1
#
_cell.length_a   1.000
_cell.length_b   1.000
_cell.length_c   1.000
_cell.angle_alpha   90.00
_cell.angle_beta   90.00
_cell.angle_gamma   90.00
#
_symmetry.space_group_name_H-M   'P 1'
#
loop_
_entity.id
_entity.type
_entity.pdbx_description
1 polymer ?
#
loop_
_entity_poly.entity_id
_entity_poly.type
_entity_poly.pdbx_seq_one_letter_code
_entity_poly.pdbx_strand_id
1 'polypeptide(L)'
;MLTIPTSYYSAFETIQNIEEYFEGKVNVDRHVELVELSKQIVILTVHNAKCFSMQWQAFSSVDVNHPPELSILLHKLGQFIFSSRDCKNVLVSGYTLGVRGICESFINTAMEELKTKKAWKLLYQSVGPIAFCKLLLDHIILVGLPSGSFYQLSGYPINELNILTTPSRKRDAPEPSKTIDSKEYIKRPRLSRRQKKRMRTIPESEESAVYKKKSIEVNIDRSIGYTSFSHQRSIEPPPMLLPKNHILHESRMKRKDYIKQCLEMNKDIKSMSLSYGQVAFFLKEQLKKSIPLEFWGSQHNFDVIFRAIKHFVGRNKNEKISMHEILHQFKIKDCQWLSPASGKASCLVPSDLGKRKTVLMQALRWVFHDFISIFIRYFFYVTEFSNEASKLFYFRKDVWYRITQPFITTVIHSNNYHLINPSDIQSLKLGTQSSSMESRPSANRMLEPILQTLNFEREQHPESVGSAVQYHQLFDKLKNYKQKLRRLNSSKSLYFVKVDIASCFDTIDQDVLLQSLKDTLKSDKYIYRYIHICNLSSGGITTKGSKIIGTPDRMESLSEHTTKLKNLNRGAIIIDQNRSYSKQMNEILELLEENIKRNVVQIGNNFYQRKRGIPQGSCLSTALCDFFFGAFENNNLSFLKEDSNGLLLRYVDDFLYISPYRYYAQRFLETMITELPSYGVEVNQDKCFSNLDQDIKEFPWLGYLFNTKNLDVHINVTSYAFLDIQSGTTVEYNKQPGKALFFSQMRSIKHKLQDILVNPSFNSRPAIIRNLHDNFYIAARKLEIHVSKILKSPGGRYNAKFMLG
;
A
#
# COMPACT_ATOMS: atom_id res chain seq x y z
N MET A 1 -30.96 -14.19 -5.26
CA MET A 1 -30.00 -15.24 -4.86
C MET A 1 -28.64 -14.60 -4.67
N LEU A 2 -27.89 -15.02 -3.65
CA LEU A 2 -26.53 -14.57 -3.40
C LEU A 2 -25.61 -15.10 -4.51
N THR A 3 -24.82 -14.24 -5.13
CA THR A 3 -23.82 -14.65 -6.11
C THR A 3 -22.55 -15.12 -5.40
N ILE A 4 -22.34 -16.42 -5.34
CA ILE A 4 -21.15 -17.03 -4.73
C ILE A 4 -20.02 -17.10 -5.77
N PRO A 5 -18.82 -16.56 -5.50
CA PRO A 5 -17.70 -16.64 -6.43
C PRO A 5 -17.28 -18.10 -6.71
N THR A 6 -16.84 -18.39 -7.92
CA THR A 6 -16.40 -19.74 -8.33
C THR A 6 -15.25 -20.29 -7.49
N SER A 7 -14.42 -19.42 -6.90
CA SER A 7 -13.32 -19.80 -6.00
C SER A 7 -13.81 -20.54 -4.76
N TYR A 8 -15.04 -20.28 -4.30
CA TYR A 8 -15.60 -20.93 -3.12
C TYR A 8 -15.84 -22.43 -3.37
N TYR A 9 -16.43 -22.78 -4.52
CA TYR A 9 -16.72 -24.17 -4.87
C TYR A 9 -15.46 -25.05 -4.99
N SER A 10 -14.29 -24.44 -5.24
CA SER A 10 -13.01 -25.16 -5.24
C SER A 10 -12.36 -25.29 -3.87
N ALA A 11 -12.83 -24.52 -2.87
CA ALA A 11 -12.19 -24.38 -1.57
C ALA A 11 -12.91 -25.13 -0.45
N PHE A 12 -14.19 -25.44 -0.63
CA PHE A 12 -15.06 -26.06 0.36
C PHE A 12 -15.65 -27.37 -0.17
N GLU A 13 -15.93 -28.30 0.73
CA GLU A 13 -16.50 -29.61 0.41
C GLU A 13 -17.94 -29.48 -0.06
N THR A 14 -18.75 -28.72 0.69
CA THR A 14 -20.12 -28.41 0.33
C THR A 14 -20.40 -26.93 0.53
N ILE A 15 -21.26 -26.39 -0.32
CA ILE A 15 -21.82 -25.05 -0.24
C ILE A 15 -23.33 -25.22 -0.38
N GLN A 16 -24.07 -24.94 0.68
CA GLN A 16 -25.49 -25.21 0.76
C GLN A 16 -26.26 -24.00 1.26
N ASN A 17 -27.51 -23.87 0.82
CA ASN A 17 -28.48 -23.02 1.51
C ASN A 17 -29.14 -23.78 2.68
N ILE A 18 -30.03 -23.11 3.43
CA ILE A 18 -30.70 -23.71 4.59
C ILE A 18 -31.55 -24.94 4.21
N GLU A 19 -32.29 -24.90 3.12
CA GLU A 19 -33.17 -26.01 2.68
C GLU A 19 -32.37 -27.23 2.24
N GLU A 20 -31.31 -26.99 1.46
CA GLU A 20 -30.38 -28.02 1.00
C GLU A 20 -29.65 -28.70 2.15
N TYR A 21 -29.23 -27.94 3.17
CA TYR A 21 -28.53 -28.48 4.34
C TYR A 21 -29.44 -29.35 5.22
N PHE A 22 -30.70 -28.95 5.42
CA PHE A 22 -31.66 -29.71 6.20
C PHE A 22 -32.47 -30.72 5.37
N GLU A 23 -32.11 -30.96 4.11
CA GLU A 23 -32.76 -31.92 3.21
C GLU A 23 -34.28 -31.70 3.10
N GLY A 24 -34.73 -30.45 3.10
CA GLY A 24 -36.16 -30.10 3.04
C GLY A 24 -36.96 -30.35 4.33
N LYS A 25 -36.32 -30.77 5.44
CA LYS A 25 -36.99 -30.95 6.75
C LYS A 25 -37.45 -29.63 7.38
N VAL A 26 -36.92 -28.51 6.90
CA VAL A 26 -37.37 -27.15 7.27
C VAL A 26 -38.22 -26.61 6.14
N ASN A 27 -39.52 -26.43 6.39
CA ASN A 27 -40.39 -25.74 5.45
C ASN A 27 -40.24 -24.22 5.64
N VAL A 28 -39.33 -23.65 4.86
CA VAL A 28 -38.96 -22.23 4.91
C VAL A 28 -40.12 -21.32 4.49
N ASP A 29 -40.99 -21.79 3.58
CA ASP A 29 -42.13 -21.03 3.05
C ASP A 29 -43.24 -20.76 4.08
N ARG A 30 -43.22 -21.43 5.25
CA ARG A 30 -44.19 -21.21 6.32
C ARG A 30 -44.08 -19.83 6.98
N HIS A 31 -42.90 -19.22 6.95
CA HIS A 31 -42.64 -17.94 7.63
C HIS A 31 -41.81 -17.01 6.74
N VAL A 32 -42.31 -15.78 6.53
CA VAL A 32 -41.62 -14.76 5.71
C VAL A 32 -40.20 -14.51 6.23
N GLU A 33 -40.01 -14.54 7.55
CA GLU A 33 -38.70 -14.34 8.18
C GLU A 33 -37.70 -15.46 7.86
N LEU A 34 -38.16 -16.71 7.71
CA LEU A 34 -37.30 -17.83 7.30
C LEU A 34 -36.97 -17.76 5.79
N VAL A 35 -37.94 -17.35 4.97
CA VAL A 35 -37.72 -17.10 3.53
C VAL A 35 -36.66 -16.01 3.33
N GLU A 36 -36.70 -14.94 4.13
CA GLU A 36 -35.69 -13.89 4.06
C GLU A 36 -34.31 -14.40 4.53
N LEU A 37 -34.27 -15.15 5.63
CA LEU A 37 -33.04 -15.73 6.17
C LEU A 37 -32.38 -16.69 5.18
N SER A 38 -33.14 -17.58 4.55
CA SER A 38 -32.62 -18.56 3.57
C SER A 38 -32.01 -17.89 2.34
N LYS A 39 -32.55 -16.75 1.91
CA LYS A 39 -32.01 -15.95 0.80
C LYS A 39 -30.70 -15.24 1.15
N GLN A 40 -30.43 -15.04 2.44
CA GLN A 40 -29.27 -14.31 2.94
C GLN A 40 -28.15 -15.21 3.47
N ILE A 41 -28.38 -16.51 3.67
CA ILE A 41 -27.40 -17.40 4.30
C ILE A 41 -26.76 -18.37 3.32
N VAL A 42 -25.46 -18.57 3.50
CA VAL A 42 -24.67 -19.62 2.86
C VAL A 42 -23.98 -20.44 3.94
N ILE A 43 -24.13 -21.76 3.88
CA ILE A 43 -23.51 -22.73 4.78
C ILE A 43 -22.34 -23.38 4.04
N LEU A 44 -21.15 -23.31 4.62
CA LEU A 44 -19.93 -23.88 4.05
C LEU A 44 -19.40 -25.01 4.93
N THR A 45 -19.06 -26.13 4.31
CA THR A 45 -18.41 -27.27 4.98
C THR A 45 -16.96 -27.38 4.53
N VAL A 46 -16.04 -27.41 5.49
CA VAL A 46 -14.60 -27.53 5.22
C VAL A 46 -14.23 -29.00 5.09
N HIS A 47 -13.30 -29.32 4.17
CA HIS A 47 -12.74 -30.66 4.07
C HIS A 47 -12.16 -31.13 5.40
N ASN A 48 -12.49 -32.36 5.82
CA ASN A 48 -12.08 -32.94 7.10
C ASN A 48 -12.50 -32.11 8.33
N ALA A 49 -13.69 -31.49 8.29
CA ALA A 49 -14.24 -30.76 9.42
C ALA A 49 -14.26 -31.64 10.68
N LYS A 50 -13.75 -31.11 11.79
CA LYS A 50 -13.88 -31.76 13.10
C LYS A 50 -15.33 -31.65 13.55
N CYS A 51 -15.92 -32.78 13.99
CA CYS A 51 -17.30 -32.81 14.51
C CYS A 51 -17.34 -32.37 15.97
N PHE A 52 -17.27 -31.06 16.21
CA PHE A 52 -17.39 -30.48 17.55
C PHE A 52 -18.79 -30.64 18.13
N SER A 53 -19.81 -30.83 17.28
CA SER A 53 -21.18 -31.11 17.73
C SER A 53 -21.28 -32.38 18.58
N MET A 54 -20.49 -33.42 18.28
CA MET A 54 -20.48 -34.67 19.07
C MET A 54 -19.86 -34.45 20.45
N GLN A 55 -18.79 -33.65 20.52
CA GLN A 55 -18.16 -33.27 21.79
C GLN A 55 -19.11 -32.42 22.65
N TRP A 56 -19.86 -31.51 22.02
CA TRP A 56 -20.88 -30.71 22.69
C TRP A 56 -22.00 -31.56 23.28
N GLN A 57 -22.50 -32.55 22.54
CA GLN A 57 -23.56 -33.45 23.03
C GLN A 57 -23.13 -34.22 24.29
N ALA A 58 -21.86 -34.65 24.35
CA ALA A 58 -21.30 -35.27 25.55
C ALA A 58 -21.18 -34.29 26.73
N PHE A 59 -21.06 -32.98 26.47
CA PHE A 59 -20.87 -31.94 27.47
C PHE A 59 -22.19 -31.39 28.06
N SER A 60 -23.22 -31.18 27.24
CA SER A 60 -24.33 -30.28 27.61
C SER A 60 -25.56 -30.95 28.25
N SER A 61 -25.63 -32.30 28.26
CA SER A 61 -26.79 -33.08 28.73
C SER A 61 -28.14 -32.41 28.40
N VAL A 62 -28.36 -32.05 27.14
CA VAL A 62 -29.54 -31.28 26.71
C VAL A 62 -30.74 -32.21 26.66
N ASP A 63 -31.77 -31.93 27.47
CA ASP A 63 -33.05 -32.61 27.40
C ASP A 63 -33.74 -32.25 26.07
N VAL A 64 -33.91 -33.26 25.21
CA VAL A 64 -34.53 -33.10 23.89
C VAL A 64 -36.05 -32.92 24.01
N ASN A 65 -36.66 -33.41 25.10
CA ASN A 65 -38.10 -33.32 25.34
C ASN A 65 -38.51 -31.93 25.86
N HIS A 66 -37.60 -31.24 26.56
CA HIS A 66 -37.78 -29.87 27.05
C HIS A 66 -36.60 -28.99 26.61
N PRO A 67 -36.56 -28.57 25.33
CA PRO A 67 -35.44 -27.79 24.82
C PRO A 67 -35.31 -26.45 25.56
N PRO A 68 -34.10 -26.04 25.96
CA PRO A 68 -33.90 -24.76 26.65
C PRO A 68 -34.24 -23.58 25.73
N GLU A 69 -34.47 -22.42 26.33
CA GLU A 69 -34.58 -21.18 25.55
C GLU A 69 -33.28 -20.93 24.75
N LEU A 70 -33.40 -20.40 23.53
CA LEU A 70 -32.26 -20.16 22.63
C LEU A 70 -31.16 -19.31 23.30
N SER A 71 -31.53 -18.29 24.07
CA SER A 71 -30.60 -17.43 24.83
C SER A 71 -29.74 -18.24 25.81
N ILE A 72 -30.36 -19.16 26.55
CA ILE A 72 -29.71 -20.05 27.52
C ILE A 72 -28.80 -21.04 26.79
N LEU A 73 -29.27 -21.62 25.68
CA LEU A 73 -28.47 -22.54 24.88
C LEU A 73 -27.21 -21.87 24.31
N LEU A 74 -27.35 -20.69 23.71
CA LEU A 74 -26.23 -19.92 23.16
C LEU A 74 -25.21 -19.53 24.23
N HIS A 75 -25.67 -19.20 25.45
CA HIS A 75 -24.79 -18.93 26.57
C HIS A 75 -23.95 -20.17 26.95
N LYS A 76 -24.60 -21.34 27.12
CA LYS A 76 -23.88 -22.60 27.41
C LYS A 76 -22.94 -22.99 26.27
N LEU A 77 -23.37 -22.79 25.02
CA LEU A 77 -22.55 -23.08 23.83
C LEU A 77 -21.29 -22.23 23.79
N GLY A 78 -21.42 -20.92 24.08
CA GLY A 78 -20.28 -20.01 24.20
C GLY A 78 -19.29 -20.45 25.29
N GLN A 79 -19.78 -20.93 26.45
CA GLN A 79 -18.92 -21.46 27.52
C GLN A 79 -18.14 -22.70 27.07
N PHE A 80 -18.78 -23.63 26.37
CA PHE A 80 -18.12 -24.83 25.84
C PHE A 80 -17.05 -24.49 24.80
N ILE A 81 -17.39 -23.67 23.81
CA ILE A 81 -16.45 -23.26 22.77
C ILE A 81 -15.23 -22.58 23.41
N PHE A 82 -15.45 -21.65 24.34
CA PHE A 82 -14.35 -20.93 25.00
C PHE A 82 -13.47 -21.84 25.87
N SER A 83 -14.06 -22.86 26.51
CA SER A 83 -13.34 -23.80 27.38
C SER A 83 -12.58 -24.87 26.58
N SER A 84 -13.00 -25.14 25.35
CA SER A 84 -12.37 -26.14 24.47
C SER A 84 -11.16 -25.54 23.75
N ARG A 85 -9.96 -26.06 24.03
CA ARG A 85 -8.70 -25.59 23.41
C ARG A 85 -8.66 -25.76 21.89
N ASP A 86 -9.37 -26.77 21.38
CA ASP A 86 -9.35 -27.13 19.96
C ASP A 86 -10.51 -26.55 19.16
N CYS A 87 -11.62 -26.15 19.82
CA CYS A 87 -12.82 -25.61 19.17
C CYS A 87 -12.69 -24.10 18.98
N LYS A 88 -12.06 -23.68 17.87
CA LYS A 88 -12.07 -22.28 17.47
C LYS A 88 -13.35 -21.96 16.72
N ASN A 89 -14.07 -20.94 17.17
CA ASN A 89 -15.29 -20.47 16.52
C ASN A 89 -15.40 -18.94 16.64
N VAL A 90 -15.88 -18.28 15.58
CA VAL A 90 -16.08 -16.82 15.58
C VAL A 90 -17.08 -16.39 16.67
N LEU A 91 -18.00 -17.26 17.08
CA LEU A 91 -18.98 -17.00 18.14
C LEU A 91 -18.38 -16.60 19.48
N VAL A 92 -17.15 -16.99 19.80
CA VAL A 92 -16.47 -16.59 21.06
C VAL A 92 -15.38 -15.55 20.84
N SER A 93 -15.32 -14.94 19.66
CA SER A 93 -14.43 -13.79 19.43
C SER A 93 -14.76 -12.71 20.46
N GLY A 94 -13.74 -12.21 21.15
CA GLY A 94 -13.89 -11.18 22.19
C GLY A 94 -14.28 -11.70 23.59
N TYR A 95 -14.42 -13.01 23.79
CA TYR A 95 -14.63 -13.56 25.13
C TYR A 95 -13.34 -13.46 25.96
N THR A 96 -13.48 -13.17 27.25
CA THR A 96 -12.37 -13.08 28.21
C THR A 96 -12.71 -13.78 29.52
N LEU A 97 -11.70 -14.22 30.27
CA LEU A 97 -11.89 -14.77 31.60
C LEU A 97 -11.95 -13.62 32.62
N GLY A 98 -13.12 -13.38 33.19
CA GLY A 98 -13.34 -12.40 34.26
C GLY A 98 -13.33 -13.02 35.66
N VAL A 99 -13.45 -12.17 36.69
CA VAL A 99 -13.39 -12.58 38.11
C VAL A 99 -14.51 -13.55 38.49
N ARG A 100 -15.67 -13.50 37.81
CA ARG A 100 -16.84 -14.36 38.04
C ARG A 100 -17.07 -15.41 36.94
N GLY A 101 -16.07 -15.68 36.10
CA GLY A 101 -16.15 -16.64 34.98
C GLY A 101 -16.02 -15.98 33.61
N ILE A 102 -16.51 -16.66 32.57
CA ILE A 102 -16.41 -16.22 31.18
C ILE A 102 -17.31 -14.98 30.98
N CYS A 103 -16.72 -13.87 30.54
CA CYS A 103 -17.45 -12.64 30.23
C CYS A 103 -17.18 -12.18 28.80
N GLU A 104 -18.20 -11.57 28.20
CA GLU A 104 -18.06 -10.84 26.95
C GLU A 104 -17.36 -9.51 27.27
N SER A 105 -16.17 -9.28 26.72
CA SER A 105 -15.47 -8.00 26.92
C SER A 105 -16.14 -6.84 26.16
N PHE A 106 -16.92 -7.17 25.12
CA PHE A 106 -17.70 -6.28 24.27
C PHE A 106 -18.93 -7.01 23.75
N ILE A 107 -19.94 -6.28 23.28
CA ILE A 107 -21.13 -6.85 22.64
C ILE A 107 -20.68 -7.73 21.46
N ASN A 108 -20.94 -9.03 21.57
CA ASN A 108 -20.64 -9.96 20.51
C ASN A 108 -21.71 -9.89 19.42
N THR A 109 -21.35 -9.34 18.27
CA THR A 109 -22.34 -9.04 17.21
C THR A 109 -22.98 -10.31 16.64
N ALA A 110 -22.25 -11.41 16.57
CA ALA A 110 -22.80 -12.69 16.13
C ALA A 110 -23.81 -13.25 17.13
N MET A 111 -23.47 -13.21 18.42
CA MET A 111 -24.40 -13.64 19.47
C MET A 111 -25.64 -12.76 19.52
N GLU A 112 -25.49 -11.45 19.35
CA GLU A 112 -26.62 -10.53 19.33
C GLU A 112 -27.55 -10.78 18.13
N GLU A 113 -26.97 -11.03 16.94
CA GLU A 113 -27.75 -11.39 15.76
C GLU A 113 -28.55 -12.68 15.96
N LEU A 114 -27.94 -13.71 16.57
CA LEU A 114 -28.60 -14.98 16.87
C LEU A 114 -29.70 -14.84 17.94
N LYS A 115 -29.53 -13.95 18.93
CA LYS A 115 -30.49 -13.74 20.02
C LYS A 115 -31.68 -12.87 19.60
N THR A 116 -31.45 -11.83 18.80
CA THR A 116 -32.44 -10.77 18.53
C THR A 116 -33.32 -11.05 17.31
N LYS A 117 -32.77 -11.64 16.24
CA LYS A 117 -33.56 -11.86 15.02
C LYS A 117 -34.50 -13.05 15.19
N LYS A 118 -35.81 -12.79 15.01
CA LYS A 118 -36.89 -13.80 15.09
C LYS A 118 -36.65 -15.02 14.20
N ALA A 119 -36.03 -14.83 13.02
CA ALA A 119 -35.74 -15.92 12.08
C ALA A 119 -34.87 -17.03 12.70
N TRP A 120 -33.86 -16.69 13.50
CA TRP A 120 -33.00 -17.68 14.18
C TRP A 120 -33.75 -18.45 15.26
N LYS A 121 -34.67 -17.80 15.98
CA LYS A 121 -35.56 -18.44 16.95
C LYS A 121 -36.52 -19.43 16.27
N LEU A 122 -37.10 -19.07 15.13
CA LEU A 122 -37.97 -19.96 14.35
C LEU A 122 -37.19 -21.16 13.77
N LEU A 123 -35.97 -20.92 13.27
CA LEU A 123 -35.10 -22.00 12.79
C LEU A 123 -34.77 -22.98 13.93
N TYR A 124 -34.37 -22.45 15.10
CA TYR A 124 -34.12 -23.25 16.30
C TYR A 124 -35.31 -24.12 16.70
N GLN A 125 -36.52 -23.55 16.72
CA GLN A 125 -37.75 -24.28 17.03
C GLN A 125 -38.08 -25.36 15.99
N SER A 126 -37.72 -25.14 14.73
CA SER A 126 -38.01 -26.06 13.63
C SER A 126 -37.06 -27.27 13.59
N VAL A 127 -35.77 -27.06 13.86
CA VAL A 127 -34.73 -28.11 13.74
C VAL A 127 -34.34 -28.75 15.07
N GLY A 128 -34.69 -28.11 16.19
CA GLY A 128 -34.33 -28.55 17.53
C GLY A 128 -32.86 -28.25 17.91
N PRO A 129 -32.51 -28.39 19.20
CA PRO A 129 -31.24 -27.93 19.73
C PRO A 129 -30.02 -28.67 19.20
N ILE A 130 -30.14 -29.97 18.94
CA ILE A 130 -29.03 -30.79 18.46
C ILE A 130 -28.60 -30.37 17.05
N ALA A 131 -29.56 -30.31 16.12
CA ALA A 131 -29.28 -29.96 14.73
C ALA A 131 -28.84 -28.49 14.60
N PHE A 132 -29.41 -27.60 15.42
CA PHE A 132 -29.01 -26.20 15.48
C PHE A 132 -27.57 -26.01 15.97
N CYS A 133 -27.17 -26.69 17.06
CA CYS A 133 -25.78 -26.63 17.53
C CYS A 133 -24.80 -27.24 16.53
N LYS A 134 -25.19 -28.34 15.84
CA LYS A 134 -24.37 -28.91 14.76
C LYS A 134 -24.10 -27.90 13.66
N LEU A 135 -25.13 -27.18 13.22
CA LEU A 135 -25.01 -26.11 12.22
C LEU A 135 -24.01 -25.02 12.67
N LEU A 136 -24.06 -24.56 13.92
CA LEU A 136 -23.19 -23.48 14.42
C LEU A 136 -21.74 -23.91 14.71
N LEU A 137 -21.52 -25.19 15.06
CA LEU A 137 -20.22 -25.71 15.48
C LEU A 137 -19.41 -26.29 14.34
N ASP A 138 -20.04 -27.08 13.47
CA ASP A 138 -19.34 -27.90 12.48
C ASP A 138 -19.25 -27.23 11.10
N HIS A 139 -20.03 -26.16 10.87
CA HIS A 139 -20.11 -25.45 9.60
C HIS A 139 -19.80 -23.96 9.75
N ILE A 140 -19.31 -23.35 8.66
CA ILE A 140 -19.12 -21.90 8.57
C ILE A 140 -20.40 -21.28 8.01
N ILE A 141 -20.99 -20.37 8.76
CA ILE A 141 -22.21 -19.68 8.35
C ILE A 141 -21.87 -18.27 7.91
N LEU A 142 -22.24 -17.96 6.66
CA LEU A 142 -22.07 -16.66 6.06
C LEU A 142 -23.41 -15.98 5.84
N VAL A 143 -23.51 -14.71 6.23
CA VAL A 143 -24.67 -13.85 6.00
C VAL A 143 -24.32 -12.83 4.92
N GLY A 144 -25.12 -12.73 3.86
CA GLY A 144 -24.92 -11.79 2.77
C GLY A 144 -25.13 -10.34 3.20
N LEU A 145 -24.23 -9.46 2.76
CA LEU A 145 -24.31 -8.01 2.98
C LEU A 145 -24.69 -7.28 1.68
N PRO A 146 -25.29 -6.07 1.74
CA PRO A 146 -25.72 -5.32 0.56
C PRO A 146 -24.57 -4.97 -0.41
N SER A 147 -23.35 -4.90 0.10
CA SER A 147 -22.11 -4.68 -0.68
C SER A 147 -21.73 -5.87 -1.58
N GLY A 148 -22.41 -7.01 -1.46
CA GLY A 148 -22.06 -8.27 -2.13
C GLY A 148 -20.93 -9.03 -1.44
N SER A 149 -20.51 -8.61 -0.24
CA SER A 149 -19.65 -9.37 0.66
C SER A 149 -20.47 -10.20 1.66
N PHE A 150 -19.80 -10.98 2.50
CA PHE A 150 -20.41 -11.82 3.52
C PHE A 150 -19.90 -11.45 4.91
N TYR A 151 -20.74 -11.55 5.93
CA TYR A 151 -20.36 -11.56 7.33
C TYR A 151 -20.29 -13.01 7.83
N GLN A 152 -19.18 -13.40 8.45
CA GLN A 152 -19.08 -14.72 9.07
C GLN A 152 -19.75 -14.68 10.45
N LEU A 153 -20.92 -15.31 10.55
CA LEU A 153 -21.70 -15.35 11.78
C LEU A 153 -21.16 -16.39 12.76
N SER A 154 -20.83 -17.59 12.29
CA SER A 154 -20.35 -18.69 13.13
C SER A 154 -19.39 -19.62 12.40
N GLY A 155 -18.89 -20.62 13.12
CA GLY A 155 -17.99 -21.64 12.62
C GLY A 155 -16.52 -21.26 12.76
N TYR A 156 -15.65 -22.13 12.23
CA TYR A 156 -14.21 -21.94 12.29
C TYR A 156 -13.78 -20.64 11.56
N PRO A 157 -12.98 -19.75 12.17
CA PRO A 157 -12.58 -18.50 11.54
C PRO A 157 -11.89 -18.72 10.19
N ILE A 158 -12.44 -18.16 9.11
CA ILE A 158 -11.94 -18.48 7.77
C ILE A 158 -10.49 -18.03 7.55
N ASN A 159 -10.07 -16.95 8.22
CA ASN A 159 -8.70 -16.43 8.15
C ASN A 159 -7.64 -17.36 8.75
N GLU A 160 -8.04 -18.40 9.47
CA GLU A 160 -7.14 -19.42 10.03
C GLU A 160 -7.12 -20.71 9.21
N LEU A 161 -7.92 -20.80 8.14
CA LEU A 161 -7.92 -21.98 7.25
C LEU A 161 -6.71 -21.98 6.32
N ASN A 162 -6.02 -23.12 6.26
CA ASN A 162 -4.98 -23.39 5.28
C ASN A 162 -5.60 -23.90 3.97
N ILE A 163 -6.17 -23.00 3.16
CA ILE A 163 -6.70 -23.32 1.83
C ILE A 163 -5.56 -23.19 0.81
N LEU A 164 -4.73 -24.22 0.66
CA LEU A 164 -3.91 -24.38 -0.53
C LEU A 164 -4.73 -25.17 -1.53
N THR A 165 -5.18 -24.53 -2.62
CA THR A 165 -5.86 -25.26 -3.69
C THR A 165 -4.87 -26.27 -4.25
N THR A 166 -5.20 -27.56 -4.13
CA THR A 166 -4.42 -28.62 -4.77
C THR A 166 -4.61 -28.46 -6.29
N PRO A 167 -3.54 -28.49 -7.10
CA PRO A 167 -3.70 -28.55 -8.54
C PRO A 167 -4.50 -29.82 -8.88
N SER A 168 -5.53 -29.65 -9.69
CA SER A 168 -6.43 -30.69 -10.24
C SER A 168 -5.75 -32.06 -10.40
N ARG A 169 -6.33 -33.08 -9.77
CA ARG A 169 -5.95 -34.51 -9.85
C ARG A 169 -5.47 -34.90 -11.26
N LYS A 170 -4.17 -35.20 -11.40
CA LYS A 170 -3.69 -36.15 -12.41
C LYS A 170 -3.78 -37.54 -11.80
N ARG A 171 -4.36 -38.47 -12.57
CA ARG A 171 -4.56 -39.88 -12.22
C ARG A 171 -3.22 -40.58 -11.93
N ASP A 172 -3.23 -41.32 -10.84
CA ASP A 172 -2.49 -42.53 -10.44
C ASP A 172 -1.05 -42.77 -10.96
N ALA A 173 -0.10 -42.73 -10.01
CA ALA A 173 1.10 -43.59 -9.97
C ALA A 173 1.61 -43.68 -8.50
N PRO A 174 2.25 -44.79 -8.07
CA PRO A 174 2.28 -45.23 -6.67
C PRO A 174 3.31 -44.51 -5.79
N GLU A 175 3.02 -44.47 -4.47
CA GLU A 175 3.85 -43.92 -3.39
C GLU A 175 5.27 -44.51 -3.32
N PRO A 176 6.19 -43.76 -2.67
CA PRO A 176 6.91 -44.40 -1.56
C PRO A 176 6.91 -43.58 -0.26
N SER A 177 6.43 -44.27 0.78
CA SER A 177 6.94 -44.36 2.16
C SER A 177 7.31 -43.09 2.95
N LYS A 178 6.45 -42.82 3.93
CA LYS A 178 6.62 -42.23 5.28
C LYS A 178 8.07 -42.03 5.77
N THR A 179 8.34 -40.84 6.34
CA THR A 179 9.13 -40.69 7.57
C THR A 179 8.83 -39.35 8.28
N ILE A 180 8.12 -39.49 9.41
CA ILE A 180 8.33 -38.87 10.74
C ILE A 180 8.59 -37.35 10.82
N ASP A 181 7.55 -36.66 11.30
CA ASP A 181 7.60 -35.36 11.97
C ASP A 181 8.40 -35.46 13.30
N SER A 182 9.37 -34.56 13.50
CA SER A 182 9.80 -34.18 14.84
C SER A 182 9.91 -32.65 14.95
N LYS A 183 8.98 -32.09 15.72
CA LYS A 183 9.06 -30.72 16.25
C LYS A 183 10.02 -30.72 17.43
N GLU A 184 11.09 -29.94 17.39
CA GLU A 184 11.84 -29.55 18.59
C GLU A 184 12.02 -28.03 18.69
N TYR A 185 11.66 -27.51 19.85
CA TYR A 185 11.89 -26.15 20.33
C TYR A 185 13.37 -25.96 20.70
N ILE A 186 14.04 -24.90 20.21
CA ILE A 186 15.37 -24.51 20.73
C ILE A 186 15.51 -22.98 20.87
N LYS A 187 15.90 -22.56 22.08
CA LYS A 187 16.10 -21.16 22.53
C LYS A 187 17.34 -20.51 21.90
N ARG A 188 17.31 -19.17 21.75
CA ARG A 188 18.43 -18.32 21.29
C ARG A 188 19.62 -18.33 22.27
N PRO A 189 20.88 -18.45 21.83
CA PRO A 189 22.05 -18.19 22.68
C PRO A 189 22.38 -16.69 22.75
N ARG A 190 22.79 -16.22 23.94
CA ARG A 190 23.37 -14.89 24.16
C ARG A 190 24.86 -14.90 23.84
N LEU A 191 25.32 -13.96 23.00
CA LEU A 191 26.74 -13.74 22.68
C LEU A 191 27.53 -13.28 23.91
N SER A 192 28.74 -13.81 24.10
CA SER A 192 29.59 -13.52 25.26
C SER A 192 30.25 -12.13 25.18
N ARG A 193 30.57 -11.55 26.35
CA ARG A 193 31.22 -10.23 26.49
C ARG A 193 32.54 -10.11 25.71
N ARG A 194 33.26 -11.22 25.46
CA ARG A 194 34.50 -11.24 24.67
C ARG A 194 34.26 -11.14 23.15
N GLN A 195 33.14 -11.65 22.63
CA GLN A 195 32.78 -11.50 21.21
C GLN A 195 32.31 -10.08 20.87
N LYS A 196 31.69 -9.37 21.83
CA LYS A 196 31.32 -7.95 21.67
C LYS A 196 32.53 -6.99 21.68
N LYS A 197 33.64 -7.37 22.32
CA LYS A 197 34.84 -6.52 22.46
C LYS A 197 35.76 -6.57 21.23
N ARG A 198 35.75 -7.67 20.47
CA ARG A 198 36.56 -7.84 19.25
C ARG A 198 36.03 -7.08 18.01
N MET A 199 34.80 -6.58 18.05
CA MET A 199 34.21 -5.72 17.00
C MET A 199 34.35 -4.21 17.27
N ARG A 200 35.01 -3.80 18.36
CA ARG A 200 35.25 -2.39 18.71
C ARG A 200 36.75 -2.17 18.91
N THR A 201 37.52 -2.04 17.85
CA THR A 201 38.89 -1.51 17.89
C THR A 201 39.33 -1.10 16.48
N ILE A 202 38.70 -0.05 15.95
CA ILE A 202 39.33 0.89 15.02
C ILE A 202 38.84 2.27 15.46
N PRO A 203 39.70 3.25 15.73
CA PRO A 203 39.26 4.59 16.11
C PRO A 203 38.46 5.20 14.96
N GLU A 204 37.21 5.59 15.23
CA GLU A 204 36.40 6.40 14.32
C GLU A 204 37.03 7.79 14.26
N SER A 205 37.75 8.11 13.17
CA SER A 205 38.01 9.50 12.81
C SER A 205 36.70 10.14 12.32
N GLU A 206 36.51 11.40 12.73
CA GLU A 206 35.27 12.20 12.85
C GLU A 206 34.41 12.38 11.58
N GLU A 207 34.73 11.76 10.44
CA GLU A 207 33.97 11.87 9.19
C GLU A 207 32.92 10.75 8.99
N SER A 208 32.89 9.73 9.85
CA SER A 208 32.13 8.49 9.62
C SER A 208 30.72 8.46 10.23
N ALA A 209 30.37 9.42 11.09
CA ALA A 209 29.09 9.43 11.82
C ALA A 209 27.89 10.01 11.03
N VAL A 210 28.12 10.57 9.83
CA VAL A 210 27.18 11.48 9.15
C VAL A 210 26.04 10.77 8.38
N TYR A 211 26.06 9.45 8.19
CA TYR A 211 25.03 8.78 7.36
C TYR A 211 24.53 7.43 7.89
N LYS A 212 23.72 7.45 8.96
CA LYS A 212 22.84 6.33 9.32
C LYS A 212 21.36 6.74 9.28
N LYS A 213 20.71 6.58 8.12
CA LYS A 213 19.38 5.92 7.93
C LYS A 213 18.68 6.29 6.60
N LYS A 214 18.47 5.27 5.77
CA LYS A 214 17.18 4.75 5.26
C LYS A 214 17.58 3.61 4.32
N SER A 215 17.20 2.39 4.67
CA SER A 215 17.40 1.23 3.81
C SER A 215 16.58 1.42 2.54
N ILE A 216 17.25 1.70 1.42
CA ILE A 216 16.72 1.35 0.10
C ILE A 216 16.98 -0.15 0.00
N GLU A 217 15.91 -0.95 0.04
CA GLU A 217 16.04 -2.37 -0.30
C GLU A 217 16.55 -2.47 -1.73
N VAL A 218 17.69 -3.14 -1.88
CA VAL A 218 18.14 -3.58 -3.19
C VAL A 218 17.06 -4.50 -3.71
N ASN A 219 16.45 -4.09 -4.80
CA ASN A 219 15.23 -4.68 -5.33
C ASN A 219 15.59 -5.99 -6.06
N ILE A 220 15.93 -7.01 -5.27
CA ILE A 220 16.22 -8.38 -5.68
C ILE A 220 15.05 -9.24 -5.21
N ASP A 221 14.58 -10.14 -6.06
CA ASP A 221 13.49 -11.04 -5.74
C ASP A 221 13.80 -11.89 -4.50
N ARG A 222 12.88 -11.91 -3.52
CA ARG A 222 13.03 -12.56 -2.21
C ARG A 222 12.31 -13.92 -2.13
N SER A 223 11.77 -14.42 -3.24
CA SER A 223 10.88 -15.57 -3.30
C SER A 223 11.51 -16.95 -3.00
N ILE A 224 12.71 -17.02 -2.41
CA ILE A 224 13.33 -18.27 -1.99
C ILE A 224 13.61 -18.15 -0.49
N GLY A 225 12.84 -18.91 0.29
CA GLY A 225 12.86 -18.86 1.75
C GLY A 225 14.26 -19.08 2.33
N TYR A 226 14.53 -18.34 3.41
CA TYR A 226 15.64 -18.63 4.30
C TYR A 226 15.46 -20.05 4.87
N THR A 227 16.30 -20.98 4.43
CA THR A 227 16.67 -22.12 5.27
C THR A 227 18.09 -21.84 5.74
N SER A 228 18.23 -21.41 6.98
CA SER A 228 19.53 -21.34 7.64
C SER A 228 20.00 -22.77 7.89
N PHE A 229 20.74 -23.35 6.95
CA PHE A 229 21.46 -24.59 7.20
C PHE A 229 22.76 -24.25 7.95
N SER A 230 22.72 -24.36 9.28
CA SER A 230 23.89 -24.79 10.05
C SER A 230 24.08 -26.29 9.81
N HIS A 231 25.30 -26.70 9.48
CA HIS A 231 25.76 -28.09 9.20
C HIS A 231 25.81 -28.49 7.72
N GLN A 232 26.58 -27.77 6.91
CA GLN A 232 27.43 -28.40 5.89
C GLN A 232 28.82 -27.76 5.95
N ARG A 233 29.86 -28.60 5.86
CA ARG A 233 31.28 -28.21 5.97
C ARG A 233 31.58 -27.03 5.06
N SER A 234 32.27 -26.06 5.64
CA SER A 234 32.84 -24.86 5.02
C SER A 234 33.59 -25.21 3.74
N ILE A 235 33.04 -24.79 2.60
CA ILE A 235 33.86 -24.44 1.43
C ILE A 235 34.28 -22.99 1.71
N GLU A 236 35.51 -22.81 2.19
CA GLU A 236 36.06 -21.47 2.43
C GLU A 236 36.25 -20.76 1.08
N PRO A 237 35.64 -19.57 0.87
CA PRO A 237 36.01 -18.73 -0.26
C PRO A 237 37.47 -18.28 -0.12
N PRO A 238 38.20 -18.04 -1.23
CA PRO A 238 39.59 -17.62 -1.18
C PRO A 238 39.77 -16.33 -0.37
N PRO A 239 40.89 -16.18 0.36
CA PRO A 239 41.11 -15.06 1.28
C PRO A 239 41.02 -13.71 0.55
N MET A 240 40.11 -12.86 1.01
CA MET A 240 39.88 -11.51 0.48
C MET A 240 41.01 -10.57 0.91
N LEU A 241 41.81 -10.09 -0.03
CA LEU A 241 42.72 -8.96 0.18
C LEU A 241 41.99 -7.66 -0.18
N LEU A 242 41.78 -6.78 0.80
CA LEU A 242 41.32 -5.40 0.58
C LEU A 242 42.53 -4.50 0.33
N PRO A 243 42.70 -3.90 -0.86
CA PRO A 243 43.73 -2.88 -1.03
C PRO A 243 43.28 -1.57 -0.36
N LYS A 244 43.97 -1.16 0.70
CA LYS A 244 43.93 0.22 1.19
C LYS A 244 44.70 1.10 0.19
N ASN A 245 44.03 2.13 -0.30
CA ASN A 245 44.58 3.27 -1.04
C ASN A 245 44.98 2.95 -2.49
N HIS A 246 44.36 3.63 -3.48
CA HIS A 246 45.08 4.18 -4.66
C HIS A 246 44.21 4.86 -5.75
N ILE A 247 42.87 4.90 -5.70
CA ILE A 247 42.09 5.45 -6.85
C ILE A 247 41.69 6.93 -6.71
N LEU A 248 41.79 7.56 -5.53
CA LEU A 248 41.19 8.89 -5.30
C LEU A 248 42.15 10.09 -5.45
N HIS A 249 43.44 9.89 -5.70
CA HIS A 249 44.41 11.00 -5.64
C HIS A 249 44.60 11.78 -6.95
N GLU A 250 44.53 11.16 -8.12
CA GLU A 250 44.79 11.86 -9.40
C GLU A 250 43.65 12.76 -9.91
N SER A 251 42.43 12.59 -9.42
CA SER A 251 41.27 13.38 -9.86
C SER A 251 40.95 14.59 -8.96
N ARG A 252 41.77 14.87 -7.93
CA ARG A 252 41.56 15.98 -6.99
C ARG A 252 42.01 17.35 -7.52
N MET A 253 43.05 17.41 -8.35
CA MET A 253 43.65 18.69 -8.78
C MET A 253 42.86 19.42 -9.88
N LYS A 254 42.19 18.72 -10.83
CA LYS A 254 41.38 19.37 -11.89
C LYS A 254 39.93 19.71 -11.48
N ARG A 255 39.57 19.47 -10.21
CA ARG A 255 38.17 19.34 -9.76
C ARG A 255 37.64 20.52 -8.94
N LYS A 256 38.54 21.31 -8.33
CA LYS A 256 38.15 22.55 -7.66
C LYS A 256 37.75 23.62 -8.68
N ASP A 257 38.47 23.71 -9.80
CA ASP A 257 38.25 24.74 -10.83
C ASP A 257 36.97 24.48 -11.66
N TYR A 258 36.73 23.23 -12.08
CA TYR A 258 35.53 22.86 -12.85
C TYR A 258 34.22 23.01 -12.05
N ILE A 259 34.24 22.74 -10.74
CA ILE A 259 33.05 22.87 -9.88
C ILE A 259 32.80 24.33 -9.51
N LYS A 260 33.85 25.15 -9.35
CA LYS A 260 33.71 26.59 -9.15
C LYS A 260 33.09 27.26 -10.40
N GLN A 261 33.55 26.86 -11.58
CA GLN A 261 32.95 27.27 -12.87
C GLN A 261 31.49 26.81 -13.06
N CYS A 262 31.10 25.63 -12.56
CA CYS A 262 29.72 25.13 -12.63
C CYS A 262 28.77 25.75 -11.59
N LEU A 263 29.28 26.35 -10.51
CA LEU A 263 28.48 27.10 -9.53
C LEU A 263 28.37 28.59 -9.90
N GLU A 264 29.35 29.12 -10.64
CA GLU A 264 29.37 30.49 -11.18
C GLU A 264 28.60 30.61 -12.52
N MET A 265 28.44 29.52 -13.28
CA MET A 265 27.58 29.48 -14.47
C MET A 265 26.33 28.65 -14.16
N ASN A 266 25.13 29.18 -14.42
CA ASN A 266 23.81 28.52 -14.35
C ASN A 266 23.74 27.20 -15.16
N LYS A 267 24.41 26.14 -14.71
CA LYS A 267 24.31 24.80 -15.31
C LYS A 267 23.24 24.00 -14.59
N ASP A 268 22.42 23.30 -15.36
CA ASP A 268 21.37 22.40 -14.88
C ASP A 268 21.93 21.37 -13.88
N ILE A 269 21.33 21.28 -12.68
CA ILE A 269 21.72 20.32 -11.62
C ILE A 269 21.77 18.89 -12.17
N LYS A 270 20.90 18.54 -13.13
CA LYS A 270 20.89 17.22 -13.77
C LYS A 270 22.24 16.90 -14.45
N SER A 271 22.91 17.90 -15.02
CA SER A 271 24.20 17.75 -15.69
C SER A 271 25.35 17.36 -14.75
N MET A 272 25.17 17.53 -13.43
CA MET A 272 26.14 17.15 -12.41
C MET A 272 26.02 15.67 -11.98
N SER A 273 25.03 14.94 -12.52
CA SER A 273 24.87 13.50 -12.30
C SER A 273 25.84 12.68 -13.15
N LEU A 274 26.14 11.46 -12.69
CA LEU A 274 26.94 10.49 -13.44
C LEU A 274 26.06 9.66 -14.36
N SER A 275 26.61 9.33 -15.54
CA SER A 275 25.99 8.36 -16.43
C SER A 275 26.02 6.95 -15.83
N TYR A 276 25.05 6.11 -16.20
CA TYR A 276 25.01 4.70 -15.78
C TYR A 276 26.27 3.93 -16.18
N GLY A 277 26.88 4.29 -17.32
CA GLY A 277 28.13 3.70 -17.78
C GLY A 277 29.30 3.97 -16.83
N GLN A 278 29.44 5.20 -16.34
CA GLN A 278 30.49 5.57 -15.37
C GLN A 278 30.31 4.84 -14.03
N VAL A 279 29.08 4.76 -13.53
CA VAL A 279 28.78 4.03 -12.29
C VAL A 279 29.04 2.53 -12.45
N ALA A 280 28.61 1.93 -13.55
CA ALA A 280 28.87 0.52 -13.83
C ALA A 280 30.38 0.24 -13.97
N PHE A 281 31.13 1.12 -14.66
CA PHE A 281 32.58 0.99 -14.78
C PHE A 281 33.28 1.09 -13.43
N PHE A 282 32.89 2.03 -12.58
CA PHE A 282 33.39 2.12 -11.21
C PHE A 282 33.17 0.80 -10.45
N LEU A 283 31.96 0.23 -10.50
CA LEU A 283 31.65 -1.05 -9.85
C LEU A 283 32.46 -2.21 -10.44
N LYS A 284 32.69 -2.23 -11.76
CA LYS A 284 33.55 -3.22 -12.43
C LYS A 284 34.95 -3.23 -11.83
N GLU A 285 35.55 -2.05 -11.68
CA GLU A 285 36.91 -1.90 -11.18
C GLU A 285 37.01 -2.24 -9.68
N GLN A 286 35.97 -1.97 -8.88
CA GLN A 286 35.91 -2.45 -7.49
C GLN A 286 35.81 -3.98 -7.42
N LEU A 287 34.95 -4.59 -8.23
CA LEU A 287 34.79 -6.06 -8.25
C LEU A 287 36.06 -6.78 -8.69
N LYS A 288 36.76 -6.29 -9.73
CA LYS A 288 38.05 -6.85 -10.14
C LYS A 288 39.11 -6.80 -9.04
N LYS A 289 39.10 -5.74 -8.22
CA LYS A 289 40.07 -5.55 -7.14
C LYS A 289 39.74 -6.37 -5.89
N SER A 290 38.46 -6.62 -5.63
CA SER A 290 38.00 -7.26 -4.38
C SER A 290 37.66 -8.73 -4.52
N ILE A 291 37.33 -9.23 -5.71
CA ILE A 291 36.87 -10.60 -5.94
C ILE A 291 37.75 -11.25 -7.01
N PRO A 292 38.48 -12.32 -6.66
CA PRO A 292 39.46 -12.95 -7.55
C PRO A 292 38.77 -13.63 -8.75
N LEU A 293 39.52 -13.84 -9.85
CA LEU A 293 38.95 -14.35 -11.11
C LEU A 293 38.34 -15.75 -10.95
N GLU A 294 38.94 -16.56 -10.07
CA GLU A 294 38.57 -17.93 -9.74
C GLU A 294 37.15 -18.02 -9.16
N PHE A 295 36.69 -16.99 -8.45
CA PHE A 295 35.31 -16.91 -7.96
C PHE A 295 34.31 -16.88 -9.12
N TRP A 296 34.62 -16.11 -10.16
CA TRP A 296 33.79 -16.03 -11.37
C TRP A 296 33.97 -17.26 -12.27
N GLY A 297 35.07 -18.00 -12.11
CA GLY A 297 35.45 -19.17 -12.89
C GLY A 297 36.13 -18.84 -14.22
N SER A 298 35.66 -17.81 -14.92
CA SER A 298 36.26 -17.37 -16.20
C SER A 298 36.02 -15.88 -16.47
N GLN A 299 36.81 -15.30 -17.37
CA GLN A 299 36.63 -13.93 -17.85
C GLN A 299 35.26 -13.74 -18.53
N HIS A 300 34.79 -14.76 -19.27
CA HIS A 300 33.44 -14.78 -19.85
C HIS A 300 32.36 -14.59 -18.78
N ASN A 301 32.43 -15.34 -17.68
CA ASN A 301 31.47 -15.22 -16.58
C ASN A 301 31.55 -13.85 -15.90
N PHE A 302 32.74 -13.29 -15.72
CA PHE A 302 32.89 -11.93 -15.21
C PHE A 302 32.22 -10.90 -16.14
N ASP A 303 32.38 -11.03 -17.45
CA ASP A 303 31.74 -10.12 -18.42
C ASP A 303 30.21 -10.32 -18.51
N VAL A 304 29.70 -11.54 -18.28
CA VAL A 304 28.26 -11.79 -18.08
C VAL A 304 27.74 -11.00 -16.87
N ILE A 305 28.43 -11.08 -15.73
CA ILE A 305 28.04 -10.34 -14.52
C ILE A 305 28.16 -8.84 -14.74
N PHE A 306 29.21 -8.36 -15.41
CA PHE A 306 29.35 -6.94 -15.70
C PHE A 306 28.22 -6.40 -16.60
N ARG A 307 27.76 -7.18 -17.59
CA ARG A 307 26.56 -6.85 -18.36
C ARG A 307 25.34 -6.74 -17.44
N ALA A 308 25.13 -7.71 -16.54
CA ALA A 308 24.04 -7.65 -15.57
C ALA A 308 24.12 -6.41 -14.66
N ILE A 309 25.32 -5.98 -14.25
CA ILE A 309 25.53 -4.74 -13.46
C ILE A 309 25.14 -3.50 -14.25
N LYS A 310 25.51 -3.39 -15.54
CA LYS A 310 25.08 -2.26 -16.39
C LYS A 310 23.55 -2.16 -16.44
N HIS A 311 22.87 -3.29 -16.59
CA HIS A 311 21.41 -3.31 -16.56
C HIS A 311 20.85 -2.95 -15.19
N PHE A 312 21.43 -3.46 -14.11
CA PHE A 312 21.01 -3.17 -12.74
C PHE A 312 21.07 -1.67 -12.42
N VAL A 313 22.20 -1.01 -12.74
CA VAL A 313 22.39 0.43 -12.47
C VAL A 313 21.46 1.30 -13.32
N GLY A 314 21.14 0.87 -14.54
CA GLY A 314 20.26 1.60 -15.46
C GLY A 314 18.76 1.35 -15.27
N ARG A 315 18.35 0.58 -14.26
CA ARG A 315 16.93 0.31 -13.98
C ARG A 315 16.24 1.51 -13.33
N ASN A 316 14.95 1.66 -13.60
CA ASN A 316 14.13 2.67 -12.93
C ASN A 316 13.82 2.26 -11.48
N LYS A 317 13.36 3.22 -10.67
CA LYS A 317 12.84 2.95 -9.33
C LYS A 317 11.73 1.88 -9.41
N ASN A 318 11.73 0.98 -8.44
CA ASN A 318 10.82 -0.17 -8.32
C ASN A 318 11.04 -1.30 -9.35
N GLU A 319 11.91 -1.15 -10.35
CA GLU A 319 12.31 -2.27 -11.20
C GLU A 319 13.31 -3.18 -10.45
N LYS A 320 13.12 -4.49 -10.58
CA LYS A 320 13.95 -5.52 -9.93
C LYS A 320 14.77 -6.27 -10.96
N ILE A 321 15.97 -6.71 -10.61
CA ILE A 321 16.75 -7.66 -11.43
C ILE A 321 16.59 -9.07 -10.87
N SER A 322 16.24 -10.03 -11.72
CA SER A 322 16.03 -11.42 -11.30
C SER A 322 17.34 -12.22 -11.33
N MET A 323 17.43 -13.25 -10.48
CA MET A 323 18.57 -14.20 -10.52
C MET A 323 18.67 -14.94 -11.86
N HIS A 324 17.56 -15.10 -12.57
CA HIS A 324 17.54 -15.68 -13.90
C HIS A 324 18.28 -14.80 -14.92
N GLU A 325 18.07 -13.48 -14.86
CA GLU A 325 18.77 -12.52 -15.73
C GLU A 325 20.27 -12.46 -15.41
N ILE A 326 20.63 -12.45 -14.13
CA ILE A 326 22.04 -12.42 -13.69
C ILE A 326 22.80 -13.66 -14.19
N LEU A 327 22.17 -14.83 -14.13
CA LEU A 327 22.77 -16.12 -14.53
C LEU A 327 22.66 -16.41 -16.03
N HIS A 328 22.05 -15.54 -16.82
CA HIS A 328 21.85 -15.82 -18.25
C HIS A 328 23.20 -15.90 -18.98
N GLN A 329 23.45 -17.03 -19.66
CA GLN A 329 24.74 -17.39 -20.30
C GLN A 329 25.92 -17.55 -19.32
N PHE A 330 25.67 -17.63 -18.01
CA PHE A 330 26.70 -17.92 -17.02
C PHE A 330 27.09 -19.40 -17.09
N LYS A 331 28.38 -19.70 -17.29
CA LYS A 331 28.92 -21.05 -17.38
C LYS A 331 29.28 -21.56 -15.98
N ILE A 332 28.34 -22.27 -15.36
CA ILE A 332 28.51 -22.84 -14.00
C ILE A 332 29.72 -23.80 -13.94
N LYS A 333 30.03 -24.48 -15.04
CA LYS A 333 31.14 -25.45 -15.13
C LYS A 333 32.52 -24.79 -14.99
N ASP A 334 32.64 -23.51 -15.31
CA ASP A 334 33.92 -22.78 -15.22
C ASP A 334 34.28 -22.50 -13.75
N CYS A 335 33.30 -22.50 -12.84
CA CYS A 335 33.52 -22.28 -11.41
C CYS A 335 34.01 -23.56 -10.72
N GLN A 336 35.34 -23.76 -10.67
CA GLN A 336 35.95 -24.95 -10.07
C GLN A 336 35.61 -25.10 -8.58
N TRP A 337 35.45 -24.00 -7.84
CA TRP A 337 35.07 -24.00 -6.42
C TRP A 337 33.67 -24.55 -6.14
N LEU A 338 32.81 -24.70 -7.15
CA LEU A 338 31.52 -25.39 -7.05
C LEU A 338 31.63 -26.90 -7.23
N SER A 339 32.80 -27.41 -7.60
CA SER A 339 33.04 -28.84 -7.78
C SER A 339 33.43 -29.50 -6.46
N PRO A 340 33.00 -30.75 -6.22
CA PRO A 340 33.42 -31.51 -5.04
C PRO A 340 34.94 -31.76 -5.07
N ALA A 341 35.57 -31.76 -3.90
CA ALA A 341 37.03 -31.89 -3.73
C ALA A 341 37.62 -33.19 -4.30
N SER A 342 36.79 -34.20 -4.54
CA SER A 342 37.15 -35.44 -5.24
C SER A 342 37.21 -35.19 -6.74
N GLY A 343 38.38 -34.79 -7.26
CA GLY A 343 38.64 -34.35 -8.64
C GLY A 343 38.46 -35.38 -9.77
N LYS A 344 37.48 -36.29 -9.68
CA LYS A 344 37.02 -37.08 -10.83
C LYS A 344 35.88 -36.34 -11.50
N ALA A 345 36.05 -36.00 -12.78
CA ALA A 345 35.00 -35.49 -13.65
C ALA A 345 33.92 -36.58 -13.84
N SER A 346 33.10 -36.81 -12.82
CA SER A 346 31.95 -37.70 -12.92
C SER A 346 30.84 -36.99 -13.69
N CYS A 347 30.06 -37.79 -14.41
CA CYS A 347 28.93 -37.34 -15.22
C CYS A 347 28.03 -36.41 -14.39
N LEU A 348 27.89 -35.14 -14.80
CA LEU A 348 27.10 -34.14 -14.08
C LEU A 348 25.62 -34.54 -14.10
N VAL A 349 25.17 -35.17 -13.01
CA VAL A 349 23.76 -35.52 -12.81
C VAL A 349 22.95 -34.23 -12.61
N PRO A 350 21.70 -34.13 -13.12
CA PRO A 350 20.86 -32.94 -12.95
C PRO A 350 20.71 -32.44 -11.49
N SER A 351 20.73 -33.36 -10.52
CA SER A 351 20.65 -33.04 -9.09
C SER A 351 21.88 -32.30 -8.56
N ASP A 352 23.09 -32.68 -8.98
CA ASP A 352 24.34 -31.99 -8.63
C ASP A 352 24.39 -30.60 -9.25
N LEU A 353 24.06 -30.49 -10.55
CA LEU A 353 23.96 -29.19 -11.23
C LEU A 353 22.96 -28.26 -10.53
N GLY A 354 21.83 -28.81 -10.05
CA GLY A 354 20.84 -28.09 -9.26
C GLY A 354 21.40 -27.54 -7.94
N LYS A 355 22.19 -28.34 -7.21
CA LYS A 355 22.85 -27.89 -5.98
C LYS A 355 23.90 -26.82 -6.24
N ARG A 356 24.78 -27.03 -7.22
CA ARG A 356 25.80 -26.03 -7.62
C ARG A 356 25.17 -24.70 -8.03
N LYS A 357 24.06 -24.75 -8.78
CA LYS A 357 23.28 -23.57 -9.15
C LYS A 357 22.72 -22.85 -7.92
N THR A 358 22.21 -23.58 -6.93
CA THR A 358 21.69 -22.99 -5.68
C THR A 358 22.80 -22.27 -4.91
N VAL A 359 23.97 -22.88 -4.75
CA VAL A 359 25.13 -22.27 -4.08
C VAL A 359 25.60 -21.02 -4.83
N LEU A 360 25.74 -21.11 -6.16
CA LEU A 360 26.08 -19.96 -7.00
C LEU A 360 25.05 -18.82 -6.88
N MET A 361 23.76 -19.15 -6.84
CA MET A 361 22.70 -18.15 -6.65
C MET A 361 22.84 -17.43 -5.31
N GLN A 362 23.21 -18.13 -4.23
CA GLN A 362 23.45 -17.52 -2.93
C GLN A 362 24.67 -16.59 -2.97
N ALA A 363 25.78 -17.03 -3.58
CA ALA A 363 26.99 -16.22 -3.72
C ALA A 363 26.75 -14.95 -4.54
N LEU A 364 26.07 -15.04 -5.68
CA LEU A 364 25.74 -13.88 -6.51
C LEU A 364 24.69 -12.97 -5.86
N ARG A 365 23.77 -13.54 -5.07
CA ARG A 365 22.85 -12.72 -4.26
C ARG A 365 23.63 -11.87 -3.26
N TRP A 366 24.64 -12.44 -2.59
CA TRP A 366 25.53 -11.67 -1.71
C TRP A 366 26.28 -10.57 -2.49
N VAL A 367 26.80 -10.87 -3.69
CA VAL A 367 27.47 -9.86 -4.54
C VAL A 367 26.55 -8.69 -4.86
N PHE A 368 25.32 -8.93 -5.31
CA PHE A 368 24.41 -7.84 -5.70
C PHE A 368 23.76 -7.15 -4.49
N HIS A 369 23.28 -7.93 -3.52
CA HIS A 369 22.52 -7.41 -2.38
C HIS A 369 23.41 -6.78 -1.33
N ASP A 370 24.55 -7.37 -1.02
CA ASP A 370 25.38 -6.94 0.11
C ASP A 370 26.61 -6.18 -0.39
N PHE A 371 27.32 -6.68 -1.39
CA PHE A 371 28.54 -6.02 -1.86
C PHE A 371 28.25 -4.77 -2.70
N ILE A 372 27.64 -4.91 -3.88
CA ILE A 372 27.39 -3.80 -4.82
C ILE A 372 26.55 -2.70 -4.19
N SER A 373 25.52 -3.07 -3.41
CA SER A 373 24.65 -2.09 -2.78
C SER A 373 25.37 -1.23 -1.74
N ILE A 374 26.31 -1.79 -0.99
CA ILE A 374 27.14 -1.05 -0.03
C ILE A 374 28.00 -0.04 -0.79
N PHE A 375 28.63 -0.44 -1.89
CA PHE A 375 29.41 0.48 -2.72
C PHE A 375 28.55 1.62 -3.28
N ILE A 376 27.39 1.30 -3.85
CA ILE A 376 26.49 2.32 -4.38
C ILE A 376 26.08 3.29 -3.27
N ARG A 377 25.65 2.77 -2.12
CA ARG A 377 25.23 3.56 -0.97
C ARG A 377 26.36 4.37 -0.34
N TYR A 378 27.60 3.88 -0.42
CA TYR A 378 28.74 4.56 0.18
C TYR A 378 29.21 5.74 -0.68
N PHE A 379 29.38 5.54 -1.99
CA PHE A 379 29.97 6.52 -2.89
C PHE A 379 28.95 7.46 -3.56
N PHE A 380 27.72 6.99 -3.77
CA PHE A 380 26.70 7.73 -4.51
C PHE A 380 25.49 8.07 -3.65
N TYR A 381 24.88 9.21 -3.96
CA TYR A 381 23.52 9.56 -3.61
C TYR A 381 22.64 9.27 -4.83
N VAL A 382 21.60 8.45 -4.64
CA VAL A 382 20.70 8.01 -5.71
C VAL A 382 19.34 8.64 -5.49
N THR A 383 18.85 9.40 -6.48
CA THR A 383 17.58 10.13 -6.38
C THR A 383 16.84 10.17 -7.71
N GLU A 384 15.57 10.52 -7.67
CA GLU A 384 14.73 10.86 -8.82
C GLU A 384 14.50 12.38 -8.89
N PHE A 385 14.14 12.90 -10.06
CA PHE A 385 13.61 14.25 -10.22
C PHE A 385 12.10 14.16 -10.45
N SER A 386 11.33 15.10 -9.89
CA SER A 386 9.86 15.11 -10.00
C SER A 386 9.36 15.09 -11.45
N ASN A 387 10.08 15.73 -12.37
CA ASN A 387 9.75 15.77 -13.80
C ASN A 387 10.29 14.59 -14.62
N GLU A 388 11.05 13.66 -14.03
CA GLU A 388 11.63 12.49 -14.73
C GLU A 388 11.04 11.17 -14.21
N ALA A 389 9.86 11.24 -13.62
CA ALA A 389 9.10 10.12 -13.08
C ALA A 389 9.95 9.17 -12.23
N SER A 390 10.18 7.92 -12.68
CA SER A 390 10.86 6.88 -11.90
C SER A 390 12.33 6.68 -12.28
N LYS A 391 12.91 7.56 -13.10
CA LYS A 391 14.30 7.46 -13.53
C LYS A 391 15.26 7.79 -12.38
N LEU A 392 16.28 6.97 -12.22
CA LEU A 392 17.29 7.15 -11.17
C LEU A 392 18.49 7.94 -11.69
N PHE A 393 18.98 8.86 -10.86
CA PHE A 393 20.18 9.66 -11.08
C PHE A 393 21.20 9.38 -9.98
N TYR A 394 22.47 9.31 -10.36
CA TYR A 394 23.57 8.99 -9.46
C TYR A 394 24.45 10.22 -9.29
N PHE A 395 24.44 10.80 -8.09
CA PHE A 395 25.35 11.88 -7.71
C PHE A 395 26.46 11.34 -6.84
N ARG A 396 27.68 11.84 -6.98
CA ARG A 396 28.69 11.59 -5.97
C ARG A 396 28.31 12.30 -4.69
N LYS A 397 28.53 11.68 -3.52
CA LYS A 397 28.10 12.27 -2.24
C LYS A 397 28.71 13.64 -1.96
N ASP A 398 29.97 13.85 -2.32
CA ASP A 398 30.65 15.14 -2.15
C ASP A 398 30.04 16.25 -3.01
N VAL A 399 29.61 15.91 -4.23
CA VAL A 399 28.90 16.81 -5.14
C VAL A 399 27.49 17.10 -4.61
N TRP A 400 26.75 16.05 -4.23
CA TRP A 400 25.41 16.19 -3.67
C TRP A 400 25.39 17.05 -2.40
N TYR A 401 26.37 16.86 -1.51
CA TYR A 401 26.54 17.68 -0.32
C TYR A 401 26.67 19.16 -0.68
N ARG A 402 27.55 19.51 -1.62
CA ARG A 402 27.74 20.91 -2.06
C ARG A 402 26.50 21.51 -2.73
N ILE A 403 25.76 20.73 -3.51
CA ILE A 403 24.49 21.17 -4.14
C ILE A 403 23.44 21.46 -3.07
N THR A 404 23.36 20.61 -2.04
CA THR A 404 22.30 20.70 -1.02
C THR A 404 22.60 21.68 0.10
N GLN A 405 23.87 21.99 0.39
CA GLN A 405 24.22 22.90 1.49
C GLN A 405 23.55 24.27 1.38
N PRO A 406 23.61 25.01 0.25
CA PRO A 406 22.95 26.31 0.15
C PRO A 406 21.44 26.24 0.43
N PHE A 407 20.76 25.23 -0.13
CA PHE A 407 19.33 25.02 0.10
C PHE A 407 19.01 24.72 1.57
N ILE A 408 19.77 23.83 2.21
CA ILE A 408 19.60 23.50 3.63
C ILE A 408 19.80 24.75 4.49
N THR A 409 20.83 25.54 4.21
CA THR A 409 21.10 26.80 4.89
C THR A 409 19.97 27.80 4.71
N THR A 410 19.44 27.96 3.50
CA THR A 410 18.27 28.83 3.24
C THR A 410 17.03 28.34 3.98
N VAL A 411 16.74 27.03 3.99
CA VAL A 411 15.57 26.47 4.68
C VAL A 411 15.68 26.64 6.20
N ILE A 412 16.86 26.42 6.77
CA ILE A 412 17.08 26.59 8.22
C ILE A 412 17.06 28.08 8.62
N HIS A 413 17.61 28.97 7.80
CA HIS A 413 17.65 30.41 8.08
C HIS A 413 16.37 31.15 7.69
N SER A 414 15.56 30.61 6.78
CA SER A 414 14.16 30.98 6.68
C SER A 414 13.55 30.65 8.04
N ASN A 415 12.92 31.61 8.71
CA ASN A 415 12.46 31.55 10.11
C ASN A 415 11.40 30.43 10.40
N ASN A 416 11.29 29.45 9.51
CA ASN A 416 10.42 28.29 9.54
C ASN A 416 10.91 27.18 10.47
N TYR A 417 12.19 27.20 10.88
CA TYR A 417 12.77 26.19 11.75
C TYR A 417 13.51 26.79 12.96
N HIS A 418 13.55 26.08 14.07
CA HIS A 418 14.47 26.39 15.18
C HIS A 418 15.16 25.12 15.69
N LEU A 419 16.39 25.29 16.18
CA LEU A 419 17.20 24.20 16.73
C LEU A 419 16.60 23.73 18.07
N ILE A 420 16.52 22.42 18.26
CA ILE A 420 16.07 21.80 19.51
C ILE A 420 17.18 20.94 20.11
N ASN A 421 17.25 20.91 21.45
CA ASN A 421 18.18 20.05 22.17
C ASN A 421 17.75 18.57 22.09
N PRO A 422 18.69 17.62 22.00
CA PRO A 422 18.38 16.19 21.98
C PRO A 422 17.59 15.67 23.19
N SER A 423 17.65 16.34 24.34
CA SER A 423 16.85 16.03 25.54
C SER A 423 15.35 16.16 25.29
N ASP A 424 14.95 17.22 24.59
CA ASP A 424 13.54 17.60 24.39
C ASP A 424 12.87 16.73 23.32
N ILE A 425 13.66 15.95 22.58
CA ILE A 425 13.18 14.97 21.60
C ILE A 425 12.68 13.70 22.29
N GLN A 426 13.29 13.32 23.41
CA GLN A 426 12.93 12.08 24.11
C GLN A 426 11.52 12.13 24.70
N SER A 427 11.03 13.34 24.99
CA SER A 427 9.67 13.61 25.50
C SER A 427 8.58 13.58 24.43
N LEU A 428 8.92 13.60 23.14
CA LEU A 428 7.94 13.52 22.04
C LEU A 428 7.37 12.10 21.91
N LYS A 429 6.04 11.98 21.88
CA LYS A 429 5.32 10.72 21.66
C LYS A 429 5.53 10.22 20.23
N LEU A 430 5.51 11.11 19.24
CA LEU A 430 5.60 10.82 17.81
C LEU A 430 7.04 10.50 17.35
N GLY A 431 8.04 10.85 18.15
CA GLY A 431 9.46 10.62 17.87
C GLY A 431 9.96 11.35 16.62
N THR A 432 11.26 11.25 16.34
CA THR A 432 11.82 11.78 15.08
C THR A 432 11.68 10.76 13.96
N GLN A 433 11.55 11.24 12.72
CA GLN A 433 11.49 10.41 11.51
C GLN A 433 12.74 9.52 11.30
N SER A 434 13.75 9.62 12.18
CA SER A 434 15.05 8.97 12.08
C SER A 434 15.51 8.21 13.34
N SER A 435 14.81 8.17 14.48
CA SER A 435 15.39 7.52 15.67
C SER A 435 15.40 5.98 15.60
N SER A 436 16.59 5.39 15.72
CA SER A 436 16.87 3.95 15.81
C SER A 436 16.62 3.43 17.22
N MET A 437 15.43 3.70 17.78
CA MET A 437 14.96 3.02 18.98
C MET A 437 14.05 1.88 18.53
N GLU A 438 14.57 0.67 18.51
CA GLU A 438 13.97 -0.54 17.92
C GLU A 438 12.68 -1.06 18.63
N SER A 439 11.87 -0.20 19.23
CA SER A 439 10.56 -0.61 19.78
C SER A 439 9.40 0.38 19.64
N ARG A 440 9.59 1.58 19.04
CA ARG A 440 8.47 2.52 18.84
C ARG A 440 7.81 2.30 17.48
N PRO A 441 6.46 2.24 17.40
CA PRO A 441 5.76 2.26 16.11
C PRO A 441 6.08 3.57 15.36
N SER A 442 6.07 3.53 14.03
CA SER A 442 6.27 4.74 13.20
C SER A 442 5.20 5.80 13.51
N ALA A 443 5.55 7.09 13.43
CA ALA A 443 4.60 8.19 13.62
C ALA A 443 3.27 7.98 12.88
N ASN A 444 3.29 7.62 11.59
CA ASN A 444 2.08 7.36 10.81
C ASN A 444 1.20 6.21 11.36
N ARG A 445 1.79 5.22 12.03
CA ARG A 445 1.01 4.13 12.67
C ARG A 445 0.35 4.59 13.97
N MET A 446 0.94 5.56 14.67
CA MET A 446 0.33 6.20 15.84
C MET A 446 -0.74 7.21 15.45
N LEU A 447 -0.59 7.86 14.29
CA LEU A 447 -1.53 8.85 13.75
C LEU A 447 -2.66 8.22 12.91
N GLU A 448 -2.54 6.97 12.47
CA GLU A 448 -3.58 6.26 11.71
C GLU A 448 -4.96 6.29 12.39
N PRO A 449 -5.11 6.09 13.72
CA PRO A 449 -6.39 6.25 14.40
C PRO A 449 -6.96 7.67 14.32
N ILE A 450 -6.11 8.70 14.27
CA ILE A 450 -6.53 10.10 14.16
C ILE A 450 -7.04 10.38 12.75
N LEU A 451 -6.34 9.88 11.72
CA LEU A 451 -6.81 9.98 10.33
C LEU A 451 -8.19 9.36 10.17
N GLN A 452 -8.38 8.22 10.82
CA GLN A 452 -9.65 7.49 10.88
C GLN A 452 -10.75 8.32 11.57
N THR A 453 -10.47 8.95 12.71
CA THR A 453 -11.41 9.87 13.37
C THR A 453 -11.77 11.07 12.51
N LEU A 454 -10.78 11.73 11.91
CA LEU A 454 -11.02 12.87 11.02
C LEU A 454 -11.84 12.47 9.79
N ASN A 455 -11.61 11.28 9.23
CA ASN A 455 -12.44 10.77 8.14
C ASN A 455 -13.87 10.48 8.59
N PHE A 456 -14.08 9.99 9.81
CA PHE A 456 -15.40 9.80 10.39
C PHE A 456 -16.14 11.14 10.54
N GLU A 457 -15.50 12.16 11.10
CA GLU A 457 -16.10 13.50 11.24
C GLU A 457 -16.43 14.13 9.89
N ARG A 458 -15.54 13.99 8.90
CA ARG A 458 -15.80 14.44 7.52
C ARG A 458 -17.06 13.80 6.94
N GLU A 459 -17.34 12.54 7.26
CA GLU A 459 -18.55 11.86 6.79
C GLU A 459 -19.81 12.34 7.51
N GLN A 460 -19.71 12.71 8.79
CA GLN A 460 -20.82 13.25 9.57
C GLN A 460 -21.13 14.70 9.24
N HIS A 461 -20.08 15.47 8.94
CA HIS A 461 -20.13 16.91 8.70
C HIS A 461 -19.40 17.27 7.40
N PRO A 462 -19.93 16.92 6.21
CA PRO A 462 -19.25 17.19 4.93
C PRO A 462 -18.95 18.68 4.69
N GLU A 463 -19.73 19.58 5.28
CA GLU A 463 -19.53 21.03 5.25
C GLU A 463 -18.21 21.48 5.87
N SER A 464 -17.65 20.71 6.82
CA SER A 464 -16.39 21.04 7.51
C SER A 464 -15.17 21.04 6.59
N VAL A 465 -15.22 20.32 5.47
CA VAL A 465 -14.15 20.25 4.46
C VAL A 465 -14.50 21.00 3.17
N GLY A 466 -15.65 21.70 3.15
CA GLY A 466 -16.11 22.49 2.01
C GLY A 466 -16.23 21.67 0.72
N SER A 467 -15.62 22.17 -0.35
CA SER A 467 -15.65 21.62 -1.70
C SER A 467 -14.60 20.53 -1.96
N ALA A 468 -13.87 20.09 -0.93
CA ALA A 468 -12.89 19.00 -1.04
C ALA A 468 -13.48 17.79 -1.77
N VAL A 469 -12.72 17.25 -2.71
CA VAL A 469 -13.08 16.04 -3.46
C VAL A 469 -11.99 14.99 -3.38
N GLN A 470 -12.42 13.76 -3.17
CA GLN A 470 -11.59 12.61 -3.47
C GLN A 470 -11.74 12.25 -4.96
N TYR A 471 -10.69 11.69 -5.58
CA TYR A 471 -10.68 11.37 -7.02
C TYR A 471 -11.91 10.58 -7.49
N HIS A 472 -12.44 9.67 -6.68
CA HIS A 472 -13.62 8.86 -7.02
C HIS A 472 -14.94 9.65 -7.02
N GLN A 473 -15.04 10.76 -6.27
CA GLN A 473 -16.23 11.62 -6.20
C GLN A 473 -16.31 12.60 -7.37
N LEU A 474 -15.19 12.84 -8.05
CA LEU A 474 -15.08 13.85 -9.08
C LEU A 474 -16.10 13.63 -10.20
N PHE A 475 -16.24 12.39 -10.66
CA PHE A 475 -17.19 12.02 -11.71
C PHE A 475 -18.63 12.35 -11.33
N ASP A 476 -19.08 11.93 -10.15
CA ASP A 476 -20.46 12.11 -9.72
C ASP A 476 -20.81 13.60 -9.55
N LYS A 477 -19.90 14.39 -8.96
CA LYS A 477 -20.10 15.85 -8.83
C LYS A 477 -20.21 16.53 -10.19
N LEU A 478 -19.31 16.22 -11.12
CA LEU A 478 -19.33 16.80 -12.48
C LEU A 478 -20.56 16.36 -13.29
N LYS A 479 -20.96 15.09 -13.16
CA LYS A 479 -22.15 14.55 -13.83
C LYS A 479 -23.41 15.27 -13.35
N ASN A 480 -23.58 15.43 -12.04
CA ASN A 480 -24.71 16.15 -11.45
C ASN A 480 -24.72 17.62 -11.90
N TYR A 481 -23.55 18.26 -11.94
CA TYR A 481 -23.41 19.63 -12.43
C TYR A 481 -23.78 19.78 -13.90
N LYS A 482 -23.29 18.91 -14.79
CA LYS A 482 -23.64 18.90 -16.22
C LYS A 482 -25.14 18.67 -16.44
N GLN A 483 -25.77 17.80 -15.66
CA GLN A 483 -27.22 17.59 -15.69
C GLN A 483 -28.00 18.85 -15.27
N LYS A 484 -27.53 19.56 -14.25
CA LYS A 484 -28.11 20.84 -13.81
C LYS A 484 -28.02 21.90 -14.91
N LEU A 485 -26.85 22.06 -15.52
CA LEU A 485 -26.63 23.06 -16.57
C LEU A 485 -27.46 22.79 -17.84
N ARG A 486 -27.66 21.52 -18.21
CA ARG A 486 -28.52 21.17 -19.37
C ARG A 486 -29.93 21.74 -19.26
N ARG A 487 -30.47 21.88 -18.04
CA ARG A 487 -31.80 22.46 -17.81
C ARG A 487 -31.88 23.95 -18.13
N LEU A 488 -30.75 24.65 -18.17
CA LEU A 488 -30.68 26.09 -18.44
C LEU A 488 -30.65 26.42 -19.93
N ASN A 489 -30.49 25.44 -20.82
CA ASN A 489 -30.37 25.61 -22.28
C ASN A 489 -29.38 26.72 -22.72
N SER A 490 -28.35 26.99 -21.92
CA SER A 490 -27.35 28.00 -22.24
C SER A 490 -26.33 27.45 -23.24
N SER A 491 -26.18 28.11 -24.38
CA SER A 491 -25.15 27.82 -25.40
C SER A 491 -23.82 28.55 -25.15
N LYS A 492 -23.73 29.34 -24.07
CA LYS A 492 -22.55 30.14 -23.73
C LYS A 492 -21.44 29.27 -23.15
N SER A 493 -20.18 29.59 -23.48
CA SER A 493 -19.00 29.02 -22.81
C SER A 493 -19.09 29.29 -21.31
N LEU A 494 -18.69 28.31 -20.51
CA LEU A 494 -18.56 28.46 -19.07
C LEU A 494 -17.23 29.12 -18.73
N TYR A 495 -17.20 29.86 -17.62
CA TYR A 495 -15.99 30.41 -17.03
C TYR A 495 -15.37 29.40 -16.07
N PHE A 496 -14.08 29.15 -16.25
CA PHE A 496 -13.23 28.27 -15.47
C PHE A 496 -12.13 29.11 -14.83
N VAL A 497 -11.92 28.92 -13.53
CA VAL A 497 -10.83 29.52 -12.79
C VAL A 497 -10.14 28.44 -11.97
N LYS A 498 -8.87 28.18 -12.29
CA LYS A 498 -7.96 27.37 -11.49
C LYS A 498 -7.12 28.30 -10.62
N VAL A 499 -7.10 28.02 -9.32
CA VAL A 499 -6.18 28.66 -8.38
C VAL A 499 -5.23 27.61 -7.83
N ASP A 500 -3.93 27.90 -7.91
CA ASP A 500 -2.83 27.06 -7.44
C ASP A 500 -2.22 27.70 -6.19
N ILE A 501 -2.11 26.95 -5.10
CA ILE A 501 -1.60 27.49 -3.84
C ILE A 501 -0.09 27.22 -3.72
N ALA A 502 0.67 28.25 -3.36
CA ALA A 502 2.11 28.15 -3.23
C ALA A 502 2.51 27.41 -1.95
N SER A 503 3.26 26.32 -2.12
CA SER A 503 3.90 25.56 -1.03
C SER A 503 2.93 25.25 0.14
N CYS A 504 1.71 24.83 -0.19
CA CYS A 504 0.58 24.74 0.73
C CYS A 504 0.94 24.12 2.10
N PHE A 505 1.57 22.94 2.11
CA PHE A 505 1.91 22.29 3.37
C PHE A 505 2.96 23.04 4.21
N ASP A 506 3.79 23.87 3.60
CA ASP A 506 4.84 24.61 4.31
C ASP A 506 4.37 25.98 4.79
N THR A 507 3.26 26.50 4.24
CA THR A 507 2.75 27.84 4.53
C THR A 507 1.59 27.86 5.52
N ILE A 508 0.80 26.77 5.62
CA ILE A 508 -0.37 26.68 6.52
C ILE A 508 -0.06 27.20 7.94
N ASP A 509 -0.92 28.11 8.41
CA ASP A 509 -0.91 28.58 9.78
C ASP A 509 -1.38 27.48 10.75
N GLN A 510 -0.51 27.15 11.70
CA GLN A 510 -0.72 26.04 12.62
C GLN A 510 -1.79 26.34 13.68
N ASP A 511 -1.94 27.60 14.09
CA ASP A 511 -2.90 28.02 15.10
C ASP A 511 -4.31 28.05 14.52
N VAL A 512 -4.47 28.63 13.33
CA VAL A 512 -5.74 28.64 12.59
C VAL A 512 -6.20 27.21 12.29
N LEU A 513 -5.29 26.32 11.87
CA LEU A 513 -5.58 24.92 11.65
C LEU A 513 -6.07 24.22 12.93
N LEU A 514 -5.36 24.37 14.04
CA LEU A 514 -5.73 23.73 15.30
C LEU A 514 -7.07 24.22 15.82
N GLN A 515 -7.38 25.50 15.69
CA GLN A 515 -8.68 26.05 16.05
C GLN A 515 -9.80 25.42 15.21
N SER A 516 -9.60 25.36 13.89
CA SER A 516 -10.57 24.73 12.97
C SER A 516 -10.83 23.25 13.29
N LEU A 517 -9.79 22.51 13.72
CA LEU A 517 -9.93 21.10 14.11
C LEU A 517 -10.69 20.92 15.43
N LYS A 518 -10.48 21.81 16.42
CA LYS A 518 -11.24 21.78 17.68
C LYS A 518 -12.72 21.99 17.44
N ASP A 519 -13.07 22.88 16.51
CA ASP A 519 -14.47 23.14 16.15
C ASP A 519 -15.10 21.98 15.37
N THR A 520 -14.27 21.14 14.72
CA THR A 520 -14.71 19.98 13.93
C THR A 520 -14.98 18.74 14.78
N LEU A 521 -14.11 18.42 15.75
CA LEU A 521 -14.28 17.23 16.60
C LEU A 521 -15.46 17.44 17.57
N LYS A 522 -16.57 16.71 17.37
CA LYS A 522 -17.81 16.92 18.15
C LYS A 522 -17.99 15.98 19.34
N SER A 523 -17.30 14.84 19.37
CA SER A 523 -17.49 13.84 20.41
C SER A 523 -16.32 13.80 21.39
N ASP A 524 -16.64 13.69 22.69
CA ASP A 524 -15.64 13.53 23.74
C ASP A 524 -14.88 12.21 23.65
N LYS A 525 -15.46 11.19 22.99
CA LYS A 525 -14.90 9.83 22.94
C LYS A 525 -15.15 9.16 21.60
N TYR A 526 -14.09 8.58 21.03
CA TYR A 526 -14.17 7.78 19.80
C TYR A 526 -13.84 6.32 20.08
N ILE A 527 -14.60 5.41 19.47
CA ILE A 527 -14.51 3.95 19.61
C ILE A 527 -14.00 3.36 18.28
N TYR A 528 -13.05 2.43 18.36
CA TYR A 528 -12.46 1.75 17.21
C TYR A 528 -12.65 0.24 17.36
N ARG A 529 -13.51 -0.36 16.52
CA ARG A 529 -13.83 -1.79 16.51
C ARG A 529 -13.03 -2.52 15.43
N TYR A 530 -12.37 -3.61 15.79
CA TYR A 530 -11.52 -4.39 14.89
C TYR A 530 -12.31 -5.38 14.05
N ILE A 531 -12.05 -5.38 12.75
CA ILE A 531 -12.60 -6.37 11.80
C ILE A 531 -11.49 -6.92 10.91
N HIS A 532 -11.69 -8.13 10.39
CA HIS A 532 -10.86 -8.72 9.35
C HIS A 532 -11.64 -8.85 8.05
N ILE A 533 -11.04 -8.40 6.94
CA ILE A 533 -11.56 -8.57 5.59
C ILE A 533 -10.75 -9.67 4.92
N CYS A 534 -11.41 -10.78 4.60
CA CYS A 534 -10.81 -11.97 4.02
C CYS A 534 -11.23 -12.10 2.56
N ASN A 535 -10.27 -12.25 1.66
CA ASN A 535 -10.52 -12.48 0.24
C ASN A 535 -10.02 -13.86 -0.15
N LEU A 536 -10.93 -14.67 -0.69
CA LEU A 536 -10.62 -16.00 -1.19
C LEU A 536 -10.19 -15.93 -2.65
N SER A 537 -8.99 -16.42 -2.93
CA SER A 537 -8.42 -16.49 -4.27
C SER A 537 -7.89 -17.90 -4.55
N SER A 538 -7.56 -18.19 -5.82
CA SER A 538 -6.93 -19.47 -6.18
C SER A 538 -5.61 -19.72 -5.44
N GLY A 539 -4.91 -18.67 -5.02
CA GLY A 539 -3.68 -18.76 -4.22
C GLY A 539 -3.90 -18.90 -2.70
N GLY A 540 -5.15 -19.06 -2.24
CA GLY A 540 -5.53 -19.14 -0.83
C GLY A 540 -6.23 -17.89 -0.30
N ILE A 541 -6.31 -17.78 1.02
CA ILE A 541 -6.99 -16.69 1.73
C ILE A 541 -6.01 -15.57 2.02
N THR A 542 -6.41 -14.34 1.68
CA THR A 542 -5.69 -13.13 2.08
C THR A 542 -6.53 -12.36 3.09
N THR A 543 -5.92 -11.99 4.23
CA THR A 543 -6.60 -11.28 5.32
C THR A 543 -6.02 -9.89 5.50
N LYS A 544 -6.89 -8.89 5.55
CA LYS A 544 -6.54 -7.50 5.86
C LYS A 544 -7.28 -7.04 7.11
N GLY A 545 -6.56 -6.52 8.10
CA GLY A 545 -7.16 -5.86 9.25
C GLY A 545 -7.76 -4.50 8.86
N SER A 546 -8.95 -4.21 9.36
CA SER A 546 -9.61 -2.90 9.26
C SER A 546 -10.25 -2.52 10.59
N LYS A 547 -10.68 -1.27 10.71
CA LYS A 547 -11.36 -0.75 11.89
C LYS A 547 -12.63 0.00 11.49
N ILE A 548 -13.69 -0.22 12.25
CA ILE A 548 -14.91 0.59 12.20
C ILE A 548 -14.80 1.63 13.30
N ILE A 549 -15.09 2.89 12.97
CA ILE A 549 -15.00 4.01 13.91
C ILE A 549 -16.41 4.49 14.21
N GLY A 550 -16.63 4.86 15.47
CA GLY A 550 -17.87 5.50 15.90
C GLY A 550 -17.66 6.26 17.20
N THR A 551 -18.77 6.73 17.75
CA THR A 551 -18.88 7.38 19.06
C THR A 551 -19.78 6.52 19.96
N PRO A 552 -19.85 6.80 21.28
CA PRO A 552 -20.82 6.14 22.16
C PRO A 552 -22.27 6.23 21.65
N ASP A 553 -22.64 7.35 21.04
CA ASP A 553 -24.00 7.60 20.55
C ASP A 553 -24.25 7.01 19.16
N ARG A 554 -23.20 6.83 18.36
CA ARG A 554 -23.31 6.38 16.98
C ARG A 554 -22.17 5.46 16.59
N MET A 555 -22.49 4.18 16.45
CA MET A 555 -21.58 3.16 15.91
C MET A 555 -22.09 2.64 14.57
N GLU A 556 -21.25 2.72 13.55
CA GLU A 556 -21.56 2.21 12.22
C GLU A 556 -21.75 0.68 12.23
N SER A 557 -22.79 0.20 11.54
CA SER A 557 -23.05 -1.23 11.36
C SER A 557 -22.10 -1.87 10.33
N LEU A 558 -21.94 -3.20 10.37
CA LEU A 558 -21.09 -3.91 9.38
C LEU A 558 -21.59 -3.73 7.95
N SER A 559 -22.91 -3.67 7.75
CA SER A 559 -23.52 -3.41 6.44
C SER A 559 -23.18 -2.01 5.95
N GLU A 560 -23.38 -0.97 6.76
CA GLU A 560 -23.02 0.40 6.41
C GLU A 560 -21.53 0.50 6.05
N HIS A 561 -20.66 -0.01 6.91
CA HIS A 561 -19.22 0.05 6.70
C HIS A 561 -18.79 -0.59 5.38
N THR A 562 -19.29 -1.80 5.08
CA THR A 562 -18.90 -2.53 3.87
C THR A 562 -19.40 -1.88 2.59
N THR A 563 -20.56 -1.21 2.62
CA THR A 563 -21.06 -0.47 1.44
C THR A 563 -20.20 0.74 1.09
N LYS A 564 -19.54 1.35 2.08
CA LYS A 564 -18.61 2.46 1.87
C LYS A 564 -17.24 2.02 1.33
N LEU A 565 -16.85 0.76 1.52
CA LEU A 565 -15.57 0.23 1.09
C LEU A 565 -15.51 0.03 -0.43
N LYS A 566 -14.99 1.03 -1.14
CA LYS A 566 -14.93 1.04 -2.63
C LYS A 566 -14.17 -0.13 -3.28
N ASN A 567 -13.15 -0.66 -2.61
CA ASN A 567 -12.32 -1.76 -3.13
C ASN A 567 -12.59 -3.09 -2.44
N LEU A 568 -13.79 -3.25 -1.88
CA LEU A 568 -14.21 -4.52 -1.34
C LEU A 568 -14.55 -5.46 -2.49
N ASN A 569 -13.87 -6.61 -2.54
CA ASN A 569 -14.20 -7.61 -3.55
C ASN A 569 -15.59 -8.18 -3.27
N ARG A 570 -16.37 -8.41 -4.33
CA ARG A 570 -17.59 -9.22 -4.22
C ARG A 570 -17.20 -10.61 -3.72
N GLY A 571 -17.93 -11.09 -2.72
CA GLY A 571 -17.62 -12.30 -1.99
C GLY A 571 -16.42 -12.20 -1.06
N ALA A 572 -16.00 -11.01 -0.61
CA ALA A 572 -15.13 -10.92 0.57
C ALA A 572 -15.89 -11.39 1.83
N ILE A 573 -15.18 -11.93 2.82
CA ILE A 573 -15.76 -12.32 4.12
C ILE A 573 -15.25 -11.39 5.21
N ILE A 574 -16.16 -10.81 5.97
CA ILE A 574 -15.92 -9.95 7.11
C ILE A 574 -16.03 -10.79 8.37
N ILE A 575 -14.97 -10.79 9.18
CA ILE A 575 -14.99 -11.37 10.53
C ILE A 575 -14.89 -10.22 11.53
N ASP A 576 -15.90 -10.09 12.38
CA ASP A 576 -15.80 -9.21 13.53
C ASP A 576 -14.92 -9.84 14.61
N GLN A 577 -13.93 -9.11 15.09
CA GLN A 577 -13.06 -9.59 16.16
C GLN A 577 -13.67 -9.38 17.54
N ASN A 578 -14.82 -8.68 17.64
CA ASN A 578 -15.47 -8.27 18.91
C ASN A 578 -14.47 -7.67 19.89
N ARG A 579 -13.52 -6.89 19.36
CA ARG A 579 -12.50 -6.17 20.10
C ARG A 579 -12.62 -4.72 19.73
N SER A 580 -12.59 -3.84 20.73
CA SER A 580 -12.49 -2.41 20.49
C SER A 580 -11.55 -1.75 21.48
N TYR A 581 -11.15 -0.53 21.16
CA TYR A 581 -10.56 0.40 22.11
C TYR A 581 -11.17 1.78 21.86
N SER A 582 -11.04 2.67 22.84
CA SER A 582 -11.49 4.05 22.71
C SER A 582 -10.38 5.03 22.98
N LYS A 583 -10.51 6.23 22.43
CA LYS A 583 -9.65 7.39 22.73
C LYS A 583 -10.53 8.58 23.12
N GLN A 584 -10.09 9.31 24.13
CA GLN A 584 -10.71 10.57 24.52
C GLN A 584 -10.31 11.69 23.54
N MET A 585 -11.15 12.71 23.39
CA MET A 585 -10.89 13.87 22.52
C MET A 585 -9.56 14.55 22.89
N ASN A 586 -9.28 14.71 24.18
CA ASN A 586 -8.04 15.31 24.65
C ASN A 586 -6.80 14.53 24.19
N GLU A 587 -6.84 13.20 24.19
CA GLU A 587 -5.72 12.38 23.68
C GLU A 587 -5.51 12.56 22.17
N ILE A 588 -6.60 12.76 21.42
CA ILE A 588 -6.55 12.98 19.97
C ILE A 588 -5.98 14.37 19.67
N LEU A 589 -6.47 15.39 20.38
CA LEU A 589 -5.99 16.77 20.26
C LEU A 589 -4.51 16.90 20.65
N GLU A 590 -4.05 16.24 21.72
CA GLU A 590 -2.64 16.23 22.10
C GLU A 590 -1.74 15.69 20.98
N LEU A 591 -2.15 14.58 20.33
CA LEU A 591 -1.38 13.99 19.24
C LEU A 591 -1.44 14.83 17.95
N LEU A 592 -2.58 15.48 17.69
CA LEU A 592 -2.72 16.45 16.59
C LEU A 592 -1.80 17.64 16.80
N GLU A 593 -1.83 18.24 17.99
CA GLU A 593 -0.99 19.38 18.37
C GLU A 593 0.49 19.01 18.31
N GLU A 594 0.89 17.83 18.82
CA GLU A 594 2.27 17.37 18.70
C GLU A 594 2.69 17.17 17.23
N ASN A 595 1.83 16.60 16.39
CA ASN A 595 2.12 16.42 14.96
C ASN A 595 2.20 17.74 14.19
N ILE A 596 1.41 18.74 14.56
CA ILE A 596 1.34 20.04 13.87
C ILE A 596 2.45 20.97 14.37
N LYS A 597 2.50 21.25 15.68
CA LYS A 597 3.39 22.25 16.28
C LYS A 597 4.74 21.71 16.68
N ARG A 598 4.83 20.46 17.14
CA ARG A 598 6.06 19.86 17.69
C ARG A 598 6.71 18.87 16.73
N ASN A 599 6.48 19.05 15.43
CA ASN A 599 7.11 18.23 14.42
C ASN A 599 8.61 18.50 14.33
N VAL A 600 9.42 17.46 14.51
CA VAL A 600 10.88 17.54 14.47
C VAL A 600 11.45 16.80 13.28
N VAL A 601 12.34 17.47 12.55
CA VAL A 601 13.13 16.90 11.46
C VAL A 601 14.59 16.84 11.87
N GLN A 602 15.29 15.78 11.47
CA GLN A 602 16.74 15.68 11.66
C GLN A 602 17.42 16.06 10.36
N ILE A 603 18.30 17.07 10.42
CA ILE A 603 19.14 17.50 9.30
C ILE A 603 20.59 17.41 9.77
N GLY A 604 21.36 16.49 9.17
CA GLY A 604 22.69 16.15 9.66
C GLY A 604 22.64 15.61 11.10
N ASN A 605 23.42 16.22 11.99
CA ASN A 605 23.46 15.85 13.41
C ASN A 605 22.52 16.69 14.28
N ASN A 606 21.84 17.67 13.69
CA ASN A 606 21.00 18.62 14.40
C ASN A 606 19.53 18.29 14.20
N PHE A 607 18.72 18.70 15.18
CA PHE A 607 17.28 18.52 15.18
C PHE A 607 16.59 19.87 15.15
N TYR A 608 15.59 19.99 14.28
CA TYR A 608 14.91 21.24 14.02
C TYR A 608 13.40 21.05 14.16
N GLN A 609 12.75 21.94 14.92
CA GLN A 609 11.29 22.01 14.97
C GLN A 609 10.78 22.89 13.84
N ARG A 610 9.67 22.49 13.22
CA ARG A 610 8.93 23.37 12.31
C ARG A 610 8.11 24.39 13.09
N LYS A 611 8.18 25.66 12.69
CA LYS A 611 7.34 26.76 13.21
C LYS A 611 6.11 27.05 12.35
N ARG A 612 6.20 26.80 11.03
CA ARG A 612 5.13 27.05 10.06
C ARG A 612 4.85 25.80 9.23
N GLY A 613 3.60 25.64 8.82
CA GLY A 613 3.15 24.53 7.99
C GLY A 613 3.02 23.19 8.72
N ILE A 614 2.54 22.17 8.00
CA ILE A 614 2.30 20.80 8.45
C ILE A 614 3.24 19.78 7.77
N PRO A 615 3.63 18.68 8.45
CA PRO A 615 4.74 17.85 7.98
C PRO A 615 4.43 17.11 6.68
N GLN A 616 5.26 17.29 5.66
CA GLN A 616 5.14 16.49 4.43
C GLN A 616 5.44 15.02 4.71
N GLY A 617 4.58 14.12 4.23
CA GLY A 617 4.68 12.66 4.44
C GLY A 617 4.04 12.14 5.73
N SER A 618 3.45 13.01 6.56
CA SER A 618 2.49 12.57 7.58
C SER A 618 1.23 12.05 6.91
N CYS A 619 0.66 10.97 7.43
CA CYS A 619 -0.61 10.44 6.93
C CYS A 619 -1.79 11.39 7.14
N LEU A 620 -1.63 12.43 7.98
CA LEU A 620 -2.67 13.41 8.27
C LEU A 620 -2.68 14.61 7.30
N SER A 621 -1.57 14.93 6.62
CA SER A 621 -1.39 16.25 6.02
C SER A 621 -2.47 16.62 5.01
N THR A 622 -2.89 15.68 4.16
CA THR A 622 -3.99 15.88 3.21
C THR A 622 -5.32 16.15 3.92
N ALA A 623 -5.65 15.38 4.96
CA ALA A 623 -6.89 15.60 5.71
C ALA A 623 -6.87 16.94 6.45
N LEU A 624 -5.74 17.31 7.08
CA LEU A 624 -5.59 18.59 7.76
C LEU A 624 -5.76 19.77 6.78
N CYS A 625 -5.20 19.65 5.59
CA CYS A 625 -5.36 20.62 4.50
C CYS A 625 -6.83 20.76 4.09
N ASP A 626 -7.57 19.63 4.03
CA ASP A 626 -8.99 19.66 3.69
C ASP A 626 -9.83 20.42 4.72
N PHE A 627 -9.58 20.24 6.02
CA PHE A 627 -10.28 20.98 7.08
C PHE A 627 -9.88 22.46 7.09
N PHE A 628 -8.59 22.76 6.91
CA PHE A 628 -8.09 24.14 6.86
C PHE A 628 -8.78 24.95 5.76
N PHE A 629 -8.77 24.44 4.53
CA PHE A 629 -9.43 25.13 3.43
C PHE A 629 -10.95 25.03 3.51
N GLY A 630 -11.51 23.97 4.10
CA GLY A 630 -12.94 23.92 4.38
C GLY A 630 -13.41 25.09 5.27
N ALA A 631 -12.64 25.42 6.31
CA ALA A 631 -12.91 26.59 7.15
C ALA A 631 -12.80 27.91 6.38
N PHE A 632 -11.75 28.08 5.57
CA PHE A 632 -11.62 29.25 4.69
C PHE A 632 -12.79 29.39 3.70
N GLU A 633 -13.17 28.29 3.04
CA GLU A 633 -14.28 28.28 2.08
C GLU A 633 -15.60 28.69 2.74
N ASN A 634 -15.87 28.21 3.95
CA ASN A 634 -17.09 28.54 4.68
C ASN A 634 -17.15 30.01 5.10
N ASN A 635 -16.02 30.61 5.45
CA ASN A 635 -15.95 31.99 5.93
C ASN A 635 -15.89 33.00 4.77
N ASN A 636 -15.00 32.77 3.80
CA ASN A 636 -14.64 33.75 2.78
C ASN A 636 -15.29 33.50 1.42
N LEU A 637 -15.68 32.25 1.11
CA LEU A 637 -16.29 31.89 -0.18
C LEU A 637 -17.80 31.58 -0.08
N SER A 638 -18.45 31.99 1.01
CA SER A 638 -19.87 31.79 1.25
C SER A 638 -20.77 32.40 0.16
N PHE A 639 -20.33 33.49 -0.48
CA PHE A 639 -21.03 34.13 -1.61
C PHE A 639 -21.19 33.22 -2.83
N LEU A 640 -20.35 32.18 -2.99
CA LEU A 640 -20.50 31.22 -4.09
C LEU A 640 -21.79 30.39 -3.97
N LYS A 641 -22.40 30.33 -2.78
CA LYS A 641 -23.71 29.70 -2.58
C LYS A 641 -24.84 30.45 -3.30
N GLU A 642 -24.66 31.73 -3.60
CA GLU A 642 -25.59 32.53 -4.39
C GLU A 642 -25.57 32.14 -5.87
N ASP A 643 -24.41 31.67 -6.37
CA ASP A 643 -24.33 31.09 -7.71
C ASP A 643 -24.93 29.68 -7.71
N SER A 644 -26.25 29.63 -7.87
CA SER A 644 -26.96 28.37 -8.03
C SER A 644 -26.39 27.51 -9.17
N ASN A 645 -25.71 28.08 -10.17
CA ASN A 645 -25.15 27.32 -11.29
C ASN A 645 -23.61 27.27 -11.27
N GLY A 646 -23.00 27.56 -10.13
CA GLY A 646 -21.58 27.41 -9.88
C GLY A 646 -21.21 26.01 -9.39
N LEU A 647 -19.97 25.61 -9.64
CA LEU A 647 -19.36 24.42 -9.07
C LEU A 647 -17.95 24.75 -8.61
N LEU A 648 -17.73 24.65 -7.30
CA LEU A 648 -16.40 24.65 -6.69
C LEU A 648 -15.95 23.20 -6.46
N LEU A 649 -14.72 22.90 -6.88
CA LEU A 649 -14.04 21.64 -6.63
C LEU A 649 -12.65 21.93 -6.10
N ARG A 650 -12.24 21.20 -5.07
CA ARG A 650 -10.87 21.28 -4.55
C ARG A 650 -10.24 19.92 -4.39
N TYR A 651 -9.04 19.76 -4.93
CA TYR A 651 -8.21 18.59 -4.68
C TYR A 651 -6.95 19.02 -3.93
N VAL A 652 -6.97 18.86 -2.61
CA VAL A 652 -5.92 19.35 -1.71
C VAL A 652 -5.78 20.87 -1.83
N ASP A 653 -4.77 21.33 -2.57
CA ASP A 653 -4.36 22.72 -2.78
C ASP A 653 -4.72 23.26 -4.18
N ASP A 654 -5.17 22.39 -5.10
CA ASP A 654 -5.66 22.76 -6.43
C ASP A 654 -7.17 23.06 -6.38
N PHE A 655 -7.54 24.33 -6.55
CA PHE A 655 -8.93 24.77 -6.65
C PHE A 655 -9.37 24.91 -8.11
N LEU A 656 -10.62 24.54 -8.39
CA LEU A 656 -11.29 24.77 -9.66
C LEU A 656 -12.70 25.29 -9.41
N TYR A 657 -13.00 26.48 -9.94
CA TYR A 657 -14.34 27.02 -9.96
C TYR A 657 -14.87 27.11 -11.39
N ILE A 658 -16.10 26.63 -11.60
CA ILE A 658 -16.79 26.62 -12.89
C ILE A 658 -18.13 27.35 -12.73
N SER A 659 -18.41 28.33 -13.59
CA SER A 659 -19.66 29.10 -13.55
C SER A 659 -20.08 29.59 -14.93
N PRO A 660 -21.38 29.66 -15.27
CA PRO A 660 -21.85 30.36 -16.46
C PRO A 660 -21.74 31.90 -16.33
N TYR A 661 -21.47 32.43 -15.14
CA TYR A 661 -21.46 33.86 -14.85
C TYR A 661 -20.05 34.37 -14.56
N ARG A 662 -19.59 35.30 -15.40
CA ARG A 662 -18.25 35.91 -15.25
C ARG A 662 -18.05 36.53 -13.87
N TYR A 663 -19.08 37.19 -13.34
CA TYR A 663 -19.04 37.89 -12.05
C TYR A 663 -18.53 37.00 -10.91
N TYR A 664 -19.14 35.81 -10.73
CA TYR A 664 -18.73 34.90 -9.64
C TYR A 664 -17.34 34.32 -9.86
N ALA A 665 -16.98 34.00 -11.11
CA ALA A 665 -15.66 33.47 -11.44
C ALA A 665 -14.54 34.49 -11.19
N GLN A 666 -14.76 35.75 -11.57
CA GLN A 666 -13.83 36.84 -11.30
C GLN A 666 -13.73 37.14 -9.81
N ARG A 667 -14.87 37.27 -9.11
CA ARG A 667 -14.89 37.51 -7.66
C ARG A 667 -14.24 36.37 -6.89
N PHE A 668 -14.39 35.12 -7.33
CA PHE A 668 -13.67 33.98 -6.76
C PHE A 668 -12.15 34.15 -6.87
N LEU A 669 -11.63 34.47 -8.06
CA LEU A 669 -10.20 34.68 -8.26
C LEU A 669 -9.66 35.81 -7.38
N GLU A 670 -10.36 36.96 -7.36
CA GLU A 670 -10.00 38.13 -6.56
C GLU A 670 -9.98 37.78 -5.07
N THR A 671 -11.04 37.15 -4.57
CA THR A 671 -11.15 36.76 -3.15
C THR A 671 -10.05 35.77 -2.75
N MET A 672 -9.71 34.81 -3.62
CA MET A 672 -8.61 33.88 -3.36
C MET A 672 -7.26 34.61 -3.26
N ILE A 673 -7.02 35.63 -4.09
CA ILE A 673 -5.75 36.39 -4.06
C ILE A 673 -5.69 37.33 -2.85
N THR A 674 -6.79 37.98 -2.48
CA THR A 674 -6.81 39.00 -1.41
C THR A 674 -6.96 38.42 -0.01
N GLU A 675 -7.80 37.39 0.16
CA GLU A 675 -8.17 36.90 1.50
C GLU A 675 -7.29 35.75 2.01
N LEU A 676 -6.80 34.86 1.14
CA LEU A 676 -5.94 33.73 1.57
C LEU A 676 -4.68 34.17 2.36
N PRO A 677 -4.01 35.30 2.03
CA PRO A 677 -2.87 35.77 2.81
C PRO A 677 -3.17 35.98 4.30
N SER A 678 -4.42 36.32 4.67
CA SER A 678 -4.82 36.45 6.08
C SER A 678 -4.79 35.12 6.86
N TYR A 679 -4.86 34.00 6.15
CA TYR A 679 -4.71 32.64 6.67
C TYR A 679 -3.25 32.15 6.63
N GLY A 680 -2.31 33.04 6.28
CA GLY A 680 -0.90 32.70 6.14
C GLY A 680 -0.60 31.84 4.90
N VAL A 681 -1.44 31.86 3.88
CA VAL A 681 -1.24 31.07 2.65
C VAL A 681 -1.26 31.99 1.42
N GLU A 682 -0.40 31.71 0.44
CA GLU A 682 -0.26 32.54 -0.75
C GLU A 682 -0.66 31.79 -2.02
N VAL A 683 -1.18 32.54 -3.00
CA VAL A 683 -1.54 32.03 -4.32
C VAL A 683 -0.33 32.09 -5.25
N ASN A 684 -0.06 31.01 -5.97
CA ASN A 684 0.92 30.98 -7.04
C ASN A 684 0.30 31.56 -8.32
N GLN A 685 0.39 32.88 -8.47
CA GLN A 685 -0.25 33.59 -9.59
C GLN A 685 0.21 33.09 -10.96
N ASP A 686 1.48 32.69 -11.11
CA ASP A 686 2.04 32.17 -12.37
C ASP A 686 1.42 30.82 -12.80
N LYS A 687 0.84 30.09 -11.85
CA LYS A 687 0.20 28.79 -12.08
C LYS A 687 -1.31 28.83 -12.00
N CYS A 688 -1.88 29.97 -11.62
CA CYS A 688 -3.30 30.24 -11.80
C CYS A 688 -3.63 30.25 -13.29
N PHE A 689 -4.81 29.78 -13.63
CA PHE A 689 -5.24 29.68 -15.02
C PHE A 689 -6.73 29.99 -15.10
N SER A 690 -7.13 30.83 -16.05
CA SER A 690 -8.53 31.16 -16.25
C SER A 690 -8.84 31.40 -17.73
N ASN A 691 -10.11 31.23 -18.10
CA ASN A 691 -10.63 31.63 -19.40
C ASN A 691 -11.49 32.91 -19.30
N LEU A 692 -11.25 33.74 -18.28
CA LEU A 692 -11.95 35.01 -18.14
C LEU A 692 -11.62 35.91 -19.34
N ASP A 693 -10.35 36.11 -19.66
CA ASP A 693 -9.94 37.08 -20.69
C ASP A 693 -9.64 36.44 -22.06
N GLN A 694 -9.72 35.11 -22.14
CA GLN A 694 -9.38 34.35 -23.35
C GLN A 694 -10.37 33.21 -23.57
N ASP A 695 -10.86 33.02 -24.80
CA ASP A 695 -11.71 31.87 -25.14
C ASP A 695 -10.85 30.60 -25.27
N ILE A 696 -10.76 29.87 -24.16
CA ILE A 696 -10.04 28.60 -24.10
C ILE A 696 -11.04 27.47 -24.37
N LYS A 697 -10.79 26.69 -25.43
CA LYS A 697 -11.65 25.55 -25.78
C LYS A 697 -11.53 24.38 -24.80
N GLU A 698 -10.30 24.08 -24.36
CA GLU A 698 -10.00 22.95 -23.48
C GLU A 698 -9.18 23.41 -22.26
N PHE A 699 -9.78 23.29 -21.09
CA PHE A 699 -9.21 23.76 -19.83
C PHE A 699 -8.52 22.63 -19.05
N PRO A 700 -7.22 22.72 -18.71
CA PRO A 700 -6.49 21.66 -18.02
C PRO A 700 -6.71 21.69 -16.51
N TRP A 701 -7.04 20.54 -15.90
CA TRP A 701 -7.08 20.38 -14.44
C TRP A 701 -6.93 18.91 -14.04
N LEU A 702 -6.11 18.61 -13.02
CA LEU A 702 -5.81 17.24 -12.53
C LEU A 702 -5.46 16.20 -13.62
N GLY A 703 -4.74 16.62 -14.66
CA GLY A 703 -4.35 15.74 -15.77
C GLY A 703 -5.47 15.41 -16.77
N TYR A 704 -6.60 16.12 -16.70
CA TYR A 704 -7.70 16.09 -17.66
C TYR A 704 -7.79 17.41 -18.43
N LEU A 705 -8.47 17.37 -19.58
CA LEU A 705 -8.82 18.53 -20.38
C LEU A 705 -10.35 18.65 -20.44
N PHE A 706 -10.90 19.75 -19.92
CA PHE A 706 -12.33 20.00 -19.88
C PHE A 706 -12.74 20.90 -21.05
N ASN A 707 -13.67 20.46 -21.87
CA ASN A 707 -14.28 21.34 -22.87
C ASN A 707 -15.13 22.39 -22.16
N THR A 708 -14.82 23.67 -22.36
CA THR A 708 -15.43 24.78 -21.63
C THR A 708 -16.88 25.06 -22.03
N LYS A 709 -17.35 24.53 -23.16
CA LYS A 709 -18.74 24.71 -23.64
C LYS A 709 -19.64 23.58 -23.19
N ASN A 710 -19.17 22.34 -23.30
CA ASN A 710 -20.02 21.17 -23.10
C ASN A 710 -19.60 20.24 -21.95
N LEU A 711 -18.51 20.56 -21.23
CA LEU A 711 -17.96 19.74 -20.14
C LEU A 711 -17.56 18.32 -20.54
N ASP A 712 -17.36 18.03 -21.82
CA ASP A 712 -16.71 16.78 -22.22
C ASP A 712 -15.28 16.76 -21.68
N VAL A 713 -14.88 15.63 -21.13
CA VAL A 713 -13.57 15.45 -20.50
C VAL A 713 -12.68 14.63 -21.42
N HIS A 714 -11.46 15.13 -21.66
CA HIS A 714 -10.47 14.46 -22.48
C HIS A 714 -9.20 14.09 -21.70
N ILE A 715 -8.47 13.09 -22.17
CA ILE A 715 -7.14 12.75 -21.67
C ILE A 715 -6.17 13.87 -22.06
N ASN A 716 -5.40 14.38 -21.08
CA ASN A 716 -4.32 15.32 -21.37
C ASN A 716 -3.08 14.58 -21.89
N VAL A 717 -3.02 14.32 -23.20
CA VAL A 717 -1.89 13.61 -23.83
C VAL A 717 -0.61 14.46 -23.85
N THR A 718 -0.72 15.80 -23.89
CA THR A 718 0.47 16.69 -23.94
C THR A 718 1.30 16.64 -22.66
N SER A 719 0.72 16.17 -21.55
CA SER A 719 1.46 15.84 -20.32
C SER A 719 2.35 14.59 -20.44
N TYR A 720 2.33 13.89 -21.58
CA TYR A 720 3.09 12.67 -21.83
C TYR A 720 4.07 12.86 -22.99
N ALA A 721 5.20 13.55 -22.77
CA ALA A 721 6.30 13.49 -23.73
C ALA A 721 6.87 12.07 -23.78
N PHE A 722 7.45 11.63 -24.91
CA PHE A 722 7.95 10.25 -25.04
C PHE A 722 8.97 9.88 -23.96
N LEU A 723 9.86 10.81 -23.62
CA LEU A 723 10.87 10.63 -22.55
C LEU A 723 10.21 10.44 -21.18
N ASP A 724 9.06 11.08 -20.93
CA ASP A 724 8.29 10.98 -19.69
C ASP A 724 7.54 9.65 -19.59
N ILE A 725 7.04 9.12 -20.72
CA ILE A 725 6.43 7.78 -20.77
C ILE A 725 7.51 6.72 -20.50
N GLN A 726 8.71 6.87 -21.07
CA GLN A 726 9.81 5.93 -20.86
C GLN A 726 10.29 5.89 -19.42
N SER A 727 10.43 7.07 -18.80
CA SER A 727 10.84 7.20 -17.41
C SER A 727 9.73 6.82 -16.42
N GLY A 728 8.45 6.94 -16.80
CA GLY A 728 7.29 6.53 -16.00
C GLY A 728 6.87 5.06 -16.15
N THR A 729 7.44 4.32 -17.10
CA THR A 729 7.08 2.91 -17.33
C THR A 729 8.00 1.96 -16.56
N THR A 730 7.43 1.27 -15.57
CA THR A 730 8.08 0.18 -14.82
C THR A 730 7.94 -1.15 -15.57
N VAL A 731 9.06 -1.82 -15.85
CA VAL A 731 9.09 -3.13 -16.52
C VAL A 731 9.31 -4.25 -15.52
N GLU A 732 8.50 -5.31 -15.64
CA GLU A 732 8.61 -6.52 -14.82
C GLU A 732 9.42 -7.59 -15.57
N TYR A 733 10.64 -7.86 -15.10
CA TYR A 733 11.54 -8.82 -15.69
C TYR A 733 11.44 -10.16 -14.95
N ASN A 734 10.53 -11.03 -15.37
CA ASN A 734 10.29 -12.32 -14.71
C ASN A 734 10.42 -13.52 -15.68
N LYS A 735 10.25 -14.75 -15.17
CA LYS A 735 10.35 -15.99 -15.97
C LYS A 735 9.20 -16.17 -16.98
N GLN A 736 8.10 -15.44 -16.85
CA GLN A 736 6.92 -15.51 -17.71
C GLN A 736 6.59 -14.13 -18.30
N PRO A 737 7.49 -13.57 -19.13
CA PRO A 737 7.41 -12.19 -19.58
C PRO A 737 6.15 -11.90 -20.41
N GLY A 738 5.58 -12.87 -21.11
CA GLY A 738 4.30 -12.66 -21.81
C GLY A 738 3.13 -12.42 -20.86
N LYS A 739 3.05 -13.14 -19.74
CA LYS A 739 2.02 -12.87 -18.73
C LYS A 739 2.24 -11.50 -18.08
N ALA A 740 3.49 -11.17 -17.75
CA ALA A 740 3.83 -9.86 -17.20
C ALA A 740 3.44 -8.72 -18.14
N LEU A 741 3.76 -8.87 -19.44
CA LEU A 741 3.42 -7.93 -20.48
C LEU A 741 1.92 -7.82 -20.65
N PHE A 742 1.19 -8.93 -20.74
CA PHE A 742 -0.27 -8.95 -20.81
C PHE A 742 -0.91 -8.21 -19.63
N PHE A 743 -0.56 -8.54 -18.39
CA PHE A 743 -1.12 -7.89 -17.21
C PHE A 743 -0.73 -6.41 -17.12
N SER A 744 0.50 -6.06 -17.52
CA SER A 744 0.97 -4.67 -17.59
C SER A 744 0.15 -3.85 -18.59
N GLN A 745 -0.11 -4.39 -19.79
CA GLN A 745 -0.94 -3.74 -20.81
C GLN A 745 -2.40 -3.62 -20.36
N MET A 746 -2.97 -4.69 -19.82
CA MET A 746 -4.32 -4.67 -19.25
C MET A 746 -4.46 -3.60 -18.17
N ARG A 747 -3.45 -3.46 -17.28
CA ARG A 747 -3.43 -2.42 -16.25
C ARG A 747 -3.35 -1.01 -16.86
N SER A 748 -2.51 -0.82 -17.88
CA SER A 748 -2.36 0.47 -18.57
C SER A 748 -3.67 0.93 -19.20
N ILE A 749 -4.34 0.03 -19.94
CA ILE A 749 -5.62 0.32 -20.59
C ILE A 749 -6.69 0.60 -19.53
N LYS A 750 -6.85 -0.29 -18.54
CA LYS A 750 -7.87 -0.17 -17.49
C LYS A 750 -7.76 1.13 -16.70
N HIS A 751 -6.54 1.62 -16.43
CA HIS A 751 -6.32 2.82 -15.63
C HIS A 751 -6.99 4.07 -16.21
N LYS A 752 -7.16 4.14 -17.54
CA LYS A 752 -7.78 5.27 -18.26
C LYS A 752 -9.18 4.95 -18.82
N LEU A 753 -9.76 3.81 -18.44
CA LEU A 753 -11.17 3.45 -18.75
C LEU A 753 -12.11 3.82 -17.59
N GLN A 754 -11.87 4.96 -16.95
CA GLN A 754 -12.71 5.44 -15.84
C GLN A 754 -13.98 6.10 -16.38
N ASP A 755 -15.07 6.06 -15.60
CA ASP A 755 -16.37 6.62 -15.99
C ASP A 755 -16.29 8.07 -16.46
N ILE A 756 -15.44 8.89 -15.85
CA ILE A 756 -15.24 10.29 -16.25
C ILE A 756 -14.78 10.47 -17.71
N LEU A 757 -14.17 9.45 -18.33
CA LEU A 757 -13.68 9.49 -19.72
C LEU A 757 -14.60 8.75 -20.70
N VAL A 758 -15.22 7.63 -20.29
CA VAL A 758 -15.91 6.72 -21.22
C VAL A 758 -17.42 6.61 -21.01
N ASN A 759 -17.98 7.26 -19.98
CA ASN A 759 -19.41 7.13 -19.69
C ASN A 759 -20.28 7.94 -20.67
N PRO A 760 -21.19 7.30 -21.43
CA PRO A 760 -22.00 7.97 -22.46
C PRO A 760 -23.09 8.88 -21.91
N SER A 761 -23.45 8.75 -20.63
CA SER A 761 -24.37 9.71 -19.99
C SER A 761 -23.72 11.06 -19.70
N PHE A 762 -22.37 11.07 -19.62
CA PHE A 762 -21.58 12.25 -19.30
C PHE A 762 -20.87 12.81 -20.52
N ASN A 763 -20.10 12.02 -21.27
CA ASN A 763 -19.35 12.49 -22.45
C ASN A 763 -20.10 12.26 -23.77
N SER A 764 -19.88 13.14 -24.74
CA SER A 764 -20.35 12.93 -26.11
C SER A 764 -19.66 11.74 -26.80
N ARG A 765 -20.31 11.16 -27.81
CA ARG A 765 -19.73 10.06 -28.60
C ARG A 765 -18.37 10.41 -29.22
N PRO A 766 -18.17 11.60 -29.83
CA PRO A 766 -16.84 12.02 -30.30
C PRO A 766 -15.78 12.08 -29.19
N ALA A 767 -16.13 12.60 -28.01
CA ALA A 767 -15.22 12.69 -26.87
C ALA A 767 -14.79 11.30 -26.38
N ILE A 768 -15.74 10.35 -26.29
CA ILE A 768 -15.44 8.95 -25.91
C ILE A 768 -14.50 8.30 -26.92
N ILE A 769 -14.75 8.48 -28.23
CA ILE A 769 -13.89 7.94 -29.29
C ILE A 769 -12.47 8.50 -29.18
N ARG A 770 -12.33 9.81 -28.97
CA ARG A 770 -11.03 10.45 -28.75
C ARG A 770 -10.32 9.88 -27.51
N ASN A 771 -11.03 9.75 -26.38
CA ASN A 771 -10.46 9.19 -25.16
C ASN A 771 -10.00 7.74 -25.31
N LEU A 772 -10.78 6.93 -26.02
CA LEU A 772 -10.40 5.56 -26.32
C LEU A 772 -9.13 5.55 -27.19
N HIS A 773 -9.11 6.33 -28.27
CA HIS A 773 -7.94 6.48 -29.13
C HIS A 773 -6.70 6.88 -28.34
N ASP A 774 -6.79 7.94 -27.53
CA ASP A 774 -5.66 8.47 -26.76
C ASP A 774 -5.18 7.48 -25.69
N ASN A 775 -6.11 6.74 -25.05
CA ASN A 775 -5.76 5.66 -24.12
C ASN A 775 -4.99 4.53 -24.83
N PHE A 776 -5.51 4.05 -25.97
CA PHE A 776 -4.86 3.01 -26.75
C PHE A 776 -3.49 3.47 -27.29
N TYR A 777 -3.36 4.74 -27.69
CA TYR A 777 -2.09 5.32 -28.09
C TYR A 777 -1.08 5.30 -26.94
N ILE A 778 -1.45 5.77 -25.74
CA ILE A 778 -0.56 5.74 -24.57
C ILE A 778 -0.18 4.30 -24.21
N ALA A 779 -1.14 3.37 -24.27
CA ALA A 779 -0.88 1.94 -24.03
C ALA A 779 0.10 1.36 -25.06
N ALA A 780 -0.08 1.68 -26.35
CA ALA A 780 0.82 1.25 -27.42
C ALA A 780 2.25 1.78 -27.22
N ARG A 781 2.42 3.05 -26.84
CA ARG A 781 3.75 3.61 -26.52
C ARG A 781 4.39 2.93 -25.32
N LYS A 782 3.63 2.65 -24.26
CA LYS A 782 4.12 1.88 -23.11
C LYS A 782 4.51 0.45 -23.49
N LEU A 783 3.74 -0.20 -24.37
CA LEU A 783 4.05 -1.51 -24.90
C LEU A 783 5.39 -1.51 -25.66
N GLU A 784 5.58 -0.57 -26.57
CA GLU A 784 6.82 -0.40 -27.33
C GLU A 784 8.03 -0.24 -26.40
N ILE A 785 7.92 0.60 -25.36
CA ILE A 785 8.97 0.79 -24.34
C ILE A 785 9.23 -0.51 -23.57
N HIS A 786 8.17 -1.20 -23.14
CA HIS A 786 8.27 -2.45 -22.40
C HIS A 786 8.99 -3.53 -23.23
N VAL A 787 8.59 -3.70 -24.50
CA VAL A 787 9.21 -4.64 -25.43
C VAL A 787 10.67 -4.27 -25.70
N SER A 788 10.96 -2.99 -25.96
CA SER A 788 12.33 -2.50 -26.18
C SER A 788 13.26 -2.78 -24.99
N LYS A 789 12.78 -2.52 -23.75
CA LYS A 789 13.52 -2.81 -22.51
C LYS A 789 13.73 -4.31 -22.30
N ILE A 790 12.72 -5.13 -22.57
CA ILE A 790 12.79 -6.59 -22.47
C ILE A 790 13.78 -7.18 -23.49
N LEU A 791 13.75 -6.73 -24.75
CA LEU A 791 14.68 -7.19 -25.79
C LEU A 791 16.14 -6.82 -25.48
N LYS A 792 16.36 -5.67 -24.83
CA LYS A 792 17.68 -5.24 -24.39
C LYS A 792 18.16 -5.96 -23.12
N SER A 793 17.33 -6.75 -22.44
CA SER A 793 17.73 -7.50 -21.24
C SER A 793 18.70 -8.63 -21.59
N PRO A 794 19.56 -9.08 -20.65
CA PRO A 794 20.53 -10.15 -20.90
C PRO A 794 19.92 -11.43 -21.47
N GLY A 795 18.67 -11.76 -21.08
CA GLY A 795 17.91 -12.92 -21.56
C GLY A 795 17.02 -12.67 -22.78
N GLY A 796 17.15 -11.51 -23.44
CA GLY A 796 16.24 -10.96 -24.45
C GLY A 796 16.23 -11.64 -25.82
N ARG A 797 16.11 -12.96 -25.90
CA ARG A 797 15.71 -13.65 -27.14
C ARG A 797 14.26 -14.09 -27.02
N TYR A 798 13.34 -13.23 -27.44
CA TYR A 798 11.92 -13.56 -27.51
C TYR A 798 11.52 -13.88 -28.94
N ASN A 799 10.74 -14.95 -29.10
CA ASN A 799 10.12 -15.27 -30.37
C ASN A 799 9.04 -14.23 -30.65
N ALA A 800 9.15 -13.47 -31.75
CA ALA A 800 8.14 -12.49 -32.14
C ALA A 800 6.73 -13.12 -32.28
N LYS A 801 6.64 -14.42 -32.59
CA LYS A 801 5.36 -15.17 -32.62
C LYS A 801 4.67 -15.23 -31.26
N PHE A 802 5.42 -15.20 -30.16
CA PHE A 802 4.88 -15.19 -28.79
C PHE A 802 4.27 -13.83 -28.41
N MET A 803 4.61 -12.75 -29.11
CA MET A 803 4.00 -11.43 -28.89
C MET A 803 2.66 -11.28 -29.63
N LEU A 804 2.38 -12.15 -30.61
CA LEU A 804 1.21 -12.10 -31.50
C LEU A 804 0.14 -13.14 -31.16
N GLY A 805 0.45 -14.13 -30.31
CA GLY A 805 -0.48 -15.18 -29.84
C GLY A 805 -0.73 -15.07 -28.35
#